data_AF-A0A3D0LDI4-F1
#
_entry.id   AF-A0A3D0LDI4-F1
#
_cell.length_a   1.000
_cell.length_b   1.000
_cell.length_c   1.000
_cell.angle_alpha   90.00
_cell.angle_beta   90.00
_cell.angle_gamma   90.00
#
_symmetry.space_group_name_H-M   'P 1'
#
loop_
_entity.id
_entity.type
_entity.pdbx_description
1 polymer ?
#
loop_
_entity_poly.entity_id
_entity_poly.type
_entity_poly.pdbx_seq_one_letter_code
_entity_poly.pdbx_strand_id
1 'polypeptide(L)'
;MHYNAFISYKHAENDIRVAKAVQHSLEHFHIPRKLQKKYGMKRIQRVFRDKDELSITSDLSDEISAALYDADFLIVICSPASKQSVWVQREINFFLRNHTKSQILTVIAEGEPQEVVPEILLHGERTVLNDMGQPTVINVALEPLSCDYRMKLKQAEKEELPRLASAIIGCSYDELMNRRRQYKMRRTTAIFAGVLAIAVGFGVFFYISEREIHKNYLDSLRNQSRYLANESQRMLDKEQRILALQLALAALPDKGSERPVTAEAVRALTDASLAYVSITGNNIEAVWNYRLPNDIVDFQISPEGKTLAARDTGNTFVIWDTTSHNQLVEISDPMTDINGMIYYDENTILVWGREKLTALDPKTGETRWTYKADKENFSTDEAELTSDGCVMFIMNQNVLMKIDGRNGEVKGLYDLETAINDTAVTPLAYKMSPDCTRIAFKAYYNGSNNVAGIYEIATGKIWYSGQYEGRIRNIEWADDNRVMVACSGSSYGTSMSVSGVTLLNKDLTVIECLDAKTLTKKWSHELYSTEVILGSDFMPILQDNQVAYFCGNTSEILDLDTGLPYYSYDANSSIIDMSDRDGDGWPIYITTDGQLVSPYPSIGEHALSVLNEFTDNLDKVQINNGVYVHQDFSSDIIYYGLHVGDDEWKEIDENLKISELLNN
;
A
#
# COMPACT_ATOMS: atom_id res chain seq x y z
N MET A 1 52.68 30.45 -74.65
CA MET A 1 51.98 30.21 -73.36
C MET A 1 51.65 28.73 -73.28
N HIS A 2 52.09 28.02 -72.24
CA HIS A 2 51.88 26.55 -72.14
C HIS A 2 50.42 26.13 -71.90
N TYR A 3 49.92 25.16 -72.68
CA TYR A 3 48.59 24.54 -72.55
C TYR A 3 48.69 23.04 -72.21
N ASN A 4 47.83 22.54 -71.32
CA ASN A 4 47.78 21.11 -70.98
C ASN A 4 47.15 20.26 -72.09
N ALA A 5 46.20 20.85 -72.84
CA ALA A 5 45.60 20.21 -73.99
C ALA A 5 44.99 21.27 -74.93
N PHE A 6 44.93 20.97 -76.22
CA PHE A 6 44.18 21.70 -77.23
C PHE A 6 43.00 20.83 -77.69
N ILE A 7 41.79 21.36 -77.77
CA ILE A 7 40.62 20.63 -78.27
C ILE A 7 40.35 21.01 -79.73
N SER A 8 40.52 20.05 -80.64
CA SER A 8 40.18 20.16 -82.06
C SER A 8 38.83 19.50 -82.33
N TYR A 9 37.92 20.23 -82.96
CA TYR A 9 36.55 19.76 -83.24
C TYR A 9 35.91 20.56 -84.38
N LYS A 10 34.87 20.01 -85.01
CA LYS A 10 34.03 20.76 -85.94
C LYS A 10 32.97 21.55 -85.16
N HIS A 11 32.65 22.78 -85.57
CA HIS A 11 31.56 23.59 -84.99
C HIS A 11 30.15 23.04 -85.33
N ALA A 12 29.91 21.74 -85.14
CA ALA A 12 28.59 21.14 -85.13
C ALA A 12 28.02 21.19 -83.71
N GLU A 13 26.69 21.23 -83.56
CA GLU A 13 26.02 21.41 -82.27
C GLU A 13 26.43 20.33 -81.23
N ASN A 14 26.47 19.06 -81.63
CA ASN A 14 26.86 17.95 -80.75
C ASN A 14 28.34 18.02 -80.35
N ASP A 15 29.23 18.36 -81.29
CA ASP A 15 30.68 18.47 -81.06
C ASP A 15 31.01 19.65 -80.14
N ILE A 16 30.35 20.81 -80.32
CA ILE A 16 30.46 21.96 -79.41
C ILE A 16 30.06 21.56 -77.99
N ARG A 17 28.95 20.82 -77.85
CA ARG A 17 28.44 20.35 -76.56
C ARG A 17 29.44 19.44 -75.86
N VAL A 18 29.99 18.46 -76.58
CA VAL A 18 30.98 17.51 -76.05
C VAL A 18 32.31 18.22 -75.73
N ALA A 19 32.82 19.07 -76.63
CA ALA A 19 34.03 19.87 -76.41
C ALA A 19 33.91 20.76 -75.15
N LYS A 20 32.76 21.42 -74.94
CA LYS A 20 32.49 22.24 -73.75
C LYS A 20 32.51 21.41 -72.47
N ALA A 21 31.87 20.22 -72.49
CA ALA A 21 31.82 19.33 -71.34
C ALA A 21 33.21 18.78 -71.00
N VAL A 22 33.97 18.34 -72.01
CA VAL A 22 35.35 17.85 -71.82
C VAL A 22 36.25 18.94 -71.26
N GLN A 23 36.22 20.16 -71.83
CA GLN A 23 36.98 21.30 -71.31
C GLN A 23 36.67 21.56 -69.83
N HIS A 24 35.38 21.79 -69.53
CA HIS A 24 34.95 22.15 -68.18
C HIS A 24 35.33 21.07 -67.16
N SER A 25 35.09 19.81 -67.49
CA SER A 25 35.27 18.70 -66.56
C SER A 25 36.75 18.33 -66.37
N LEU A 26 37.62 18.56 -67.37
CA LEU A 26 39.07 18.46 -67.20
C LEU A 26 39.62 19.59 -66.32
N GLU A 27 39.17 20.84 -66.53
CA GLU A 27 39.61 21.99 -65.73
C GLU A 27 39.22 21.88 -64.24
N HIS A 28 38.08 21.26 -63.95
CA HIS A 28 37.56 21.06 -62.59
C HIS A 28 37.98 19.71 -61.99
N PHE A 29 38.78 18.91 -62.71
CA PHE A 29 39.17 17.59 -62.24
C PHE A 29 40.10 17.67 -61.01
N HIS A 30 39.65 17.12 -59.88
CA HIS A 30 40.46 17.10 -58.66
C HIS A 30 41.52 16.00 -58.70
N ILE A 31 42.77 16.39 -58.88
CA ILE A 31 43.93 15.49 -58.76
C ILE A 31 44.25 15.27 -57.27
N PRO A 32 44.24 14.02 -56.76
CA PRO A 32 44.63 13.73 -55.38
C PRO A 32 46.06 14.20 -55.04
N ARG A 33 46.27 14.81 -53.86
CA ARG A 33 47.58 15.39 -53.43
C ARG A 33 48.79 14.47 -53.61
N LYS A 34 48.64 13.16 -53.44
CA LYS A 34 49.74 12.19 -53.65
C LYS A 34 50.13 12.04 -55.12
N LEU A 35 49.16 12.08 -56.03
CA LEU A 35 49.41 12.07 -57.48
C LEU A 35 50.00 13.40 -57.94
N GLN A 36 49.56 14.52 -57.34
CA GLN A 36 50.17 15.83 -57.59
C GLN A 36 51.67 15.83 -57.26
N LYS A 37 52.05 15.22 -56.12
CA LYS A 37 53.47 15.10 -55.71
C LYS A 37 54.26 14.11 -56.58
N LYS A 38 53.64 13.01 -57.00
CA LYS A 38 54.30 11.94 -57.79
C LYS A 38 54.54 12.35 -59.24
N TYR A 39 53.59 13.04 -59.86
CA TYR A 39 53.60 13.37 -61.30
C TYR A 39 53.80 14.87 -61.58
N GLY A 40 53.99 15.71 -60.55
CA GLY A 40 54.29 17.14 -60.70
C GLY A 40 53.11 18.02 -61.16
N MET A 41 51.96 17.44 -61.51
CA MET A 41 50.78 18.18 -62.00
C MET A 41 49.79 18.48 -60.85
N LYS A 42 49.61 19.75 -60.51
CA LYS A 42 48.68 20.17 -59.44
C LYS A 42 47.21 20.15 -59.87
N ARG A 43 46.92 20.62 -61.09
CA ARG A 43 45.60 20.67 -61.74
C ARG A 43 45.79 20.73 -63.26
N ILE A 44 44.81 20.23 -64.01
CA ILE A 44 44.67 20.49 -65.45
C ILE A 44 43.93 21.83 -65.53
N GLN A 45 44.56 22.92 -65.97
CA GLN A 45 43.95 24.27 -65.87
C GLN A 45 43.92 25.05 -67.18
N ARG A 46 44.70 24.63 -68.18
CA ARG A 46 44.83 25.36 -69.43
C ARG A 46 44.48 24.43 -70.58
N VAL A 47 43.19 24.22 -70.79
CA VAL A 47 42.67 23.46 -71.94
C VAL A 47 42.17 24.48 -72.97
N PHE A 48 42.94 24.64 -74.06
CA PHE A 48 42.54 25.55 -75.12
C PHE A 48 41.43 24.92 -75.96
N ARG A 49 40.41 25.70 -76.25
CA ARG A 49 39.31 25.34 -77.15
C ARG A 49 39.01 26.56 -77.99
N ASP A 50 39.15 26.45 -79.30
CA ASP A 50 38.75 27.52 -80.21
C ASP A 50 37.25 27.83 -80.02
N LYS A 51 36.87 29.11 -79.97
CA LYS A 51 35.50 29.53 -79.65
C LYS A 51 34.79 30.31 -80.75
N ASP A 52 35.42 30.67 -81.87
CA ASP A 52 34.81 31.65 -82.79
C ASP A 52 34.73 31.19 -84.27
N GLU A 53 33.56 31.45 -84.86
CA GLU A 53 33.36 31.46 -86.31
C GLU A 53 33.99 32.73 -86.91
N LEU A 54 35.10 32.57 -87.65
CA LEU A 54 35.64 33.53 -88.64
C LEU A 54 35.56 35.03 -88.26
N SER A 55 36.37 35.45 -87.28
CA SER A 55 36.70 36.87 -87.11
C SER A 55 37.67 37.32 -88.21
N ILE A 56 37.31 38.36 -88.96
CA ILE A 56 38.00 38.90 -90.14
C ILE A 56 39.25 39.71 -89.73
N THR A 57 40.25 39.05 -89.14
CA THR A 57 41.59 39.58 -88.89
C THR A 57 42.64 38.48 -89.13
N SER A 58 43.70 38.82 -89.86
CA SER A 58 44.77 37.88 -90.26
C SER A 58 45.60 37.30 -89.11
N ASP A 59 45.47 37.82 -87.88
CA ASP A 59 46.24 37.40 -86.71
C ASP A 59 45.70 36.13 -86.02
N LEU A 60 44.46 35.71 -86.31
CA LEU A 60 43.83 34.57 -85.63
C LEU A 60 44.48 33.21 -86.00
N SER A 61 45.04 33.10 -87.22
CA SER A 61 45.73 31.88 -87.67
C SER A 61 47.04 31.64 -86.94
N ASP A 62 47.72 32.71 -86.50
CA ASP A 62 49.00 32.61 -85.78
C ASP A 62 48.78 32.26 -84.30
N GLU A 63 47.71 32.77 -83.68
CA GLU A 63 47.36 32.45 -82.29
C GLU A 63 46.95 30.98 -82.13
N ILE A 64 46.12 30.45 -83.03
CA ILE A 64 45.72 29.04 -83.02
C ILE A 64 46.92 28.14 -83.26
N SER A 65 47.79 28.48 -84.22
CA SER A 65 49.02 27.72 -84.49
C SER A 65 49.99 27.73 -83.31
N ALA A 66 50.12 28.86 -82.62
CA ALA A 66 50.93 28.97 -81.40
C ALA A 66 50.34 28.15 -80.24
N ALA A 67 49.02 28.19 -80.04
CA ALA A 67 48.34 27.40 -79.01
C ALA A 67 48.44 25.89 -79.29
N LEU A 68 48.37 25.49 -80.56
CA LEU A 68 48.53 24.11 -81.00
C LEU A 68 49.99 23.63 -80.87
N TYR A 69 50.97 24.51 -81.04
CA TYR A 69 52.40 24.23 -80.81
C TYR A 69 52.74 24.10 -79.33
N ASP A 70 52.15 24.94 -78.46
CA ASP A 70 52.42 24.99 -77.03
C ASP A 70 51.57 24.00 -76.18
N ALA A 71 50.76 23.15 -76.81
CA ALA A 71 49.87 22.20 -76.11
C ALA A 71 50.52 20.83 -75.91
N ASP A 72 50.50 20.29 -74.67
CA ASP A 72 51.06 18.96 -74.36
C ASP A 72 50.33 17.81 -75.07
N PHE A 73 49.01 17.98 -75.26
CA PHE A 73 48.10 16.99 -75.84
C PHE A 73 47.12 17.64 -76.83
N LEU A 74 46.72 16.90 -77.85
CA LEU A 74 45.63 17.26 -78.75
C LEU A 74 44.43 16.35 -78.47
N ILE A 75 43.30 16.91 -78.06
CA ILE A 75 42.04 16.19 -77.90
C ILE A 75 41.20 16.39 -79.16
N VAL A 76 40.96 15.33 -79.92
CA VAL A 76 40.16 15.37 -81.14
C VAL A 76 38.74 14.88 -80.85
N ILE A 77 37.76 15.75 -80.99
CA ILE A 77 36.35 15.37 -80.92
C ILE A 77 35.97 14.72 -82.25
N CYS A 78 35.76 13.41 -82.22
CA CYS A 78 35.49 12.56 -83.36
C CYS A 78 33.99 12.43 -83.59
N SER A 79 33.55 12.87 -84.76
CA SER A 79 32.20 12.79 -85.30
C SER A 79 32.30 12.65 -86.82
N PRO A 80 31.22 12.24 -87.53
CA PRO A 80 31.23 12.20 -88.99
C PRO A 80 31.62 13.56 -89.61
N ALA A 81 31.21 14.66 -88.95
CA ALA A 81 31.51 16.03 -89.38
C ALA A 81 32.97 16.43 -89.14
N SER A 82 33.58 16.02 -88.01
CA SER A 82 34.99 16.26 -87.72
C SER A 82 35.93 15.50 -88.68
N LYS A 83 35.59 14.26 -89.05
CA LYS A 83 36.41 13.47 -90.00
C LYS A 83 36.50 14.12 -91.38
N GLN A 84 35.42 14.75 -91.84
CA GLN A 84 35.36 15.45 -93.13
C GLN A 84 35.90 16.90 -93.05
N SER A 85 36.26 17.38 -91.86
CA SER A 85 36.72 18.75 -91.66
C SER A 85 38.17 18.91 -92.09
N VAL A 86 38.40 19.68 -93.16
CA VAL A 86 39.75 20.08 -93.61
C VAL A 86 40.52 20.79 -92.49
N TRP A 87 39.83 21.50 -91.59
CA TRP A 87 40.47 22.22 -90.50
C TRP A 87 40.98 21.26 -89.41
N VAL A 88 40.14 20.34 -88.93
CA VAL A 88 40.56 19.30 -87.96
C VAL A 88 41.75 18.49 -88.51
N GLN A 89 41.70 18.14 -89.80
CA GLN A 89 42.79 17.41 -90.45
C GLN A 89 44.10 18.24 -90.54
N ARG A 90 44.00 19.55 -90.77
CA ARG A 90 45.15 20.46 -90.78
C ARG A 90 45.74 20.63 -89.38
N GLU A 91 44.91 20.75 -88.35
CA GLU A 91 45.35 20.84 -86.95
C GLU A 91 46.07 19.55 -86.51
N ILE A 92 45.51 18.37 -86.82
CA ILE A 92 46.18 17.09 -86.53
C ILE A 92 47.53 17.02 -87.25
N ASN A 93 47.58 17.38 -88.53
CA ASN A 93 48.83 17.38 -89.29
C ASN A 93 49.85 18.37 -88.72
N PHE A 94 49.42 19.55 -88.28
CA PHE A 94 50.30 20.56 -87.69
C PHE A 94 50.84 20.07 -86.34
N PHE A 95 49.98 19.51 -85.49
CA PHE A 95 50.38 18.97 -84.19
C PHE A 95 51.42 17.85 -84.34
N LEU A 96 51.20 16.93 -85.29
CA LEU A 96 52.12 15.82 -85.58
C LEU A 96 53.49 16.22 -86.14
N ARG A 97 53.70 17.49 -86.54
CA ARG A 97 55.04 17.97 -86.93
C ARG A 97 56.00 18.06 -85.74
N ASN A 98 55.46 18.32 -84.55
CA ASN A 98 56.24 18.57 -83.34
C ASN A 98 55.89 17.61 -82.19
N HIS A 99 54.80 16.84 -82.32
CA HIS A 99 54.29 15.92 -81.31
C HIS A 99 54.05 14.52 -81.87
N THR A 100 53.86 13.55 -80.98
CA THR A 100 53.63 12.15 -81.32
C THR A 100 52.15 11.78 -81.32
N LYS A 101 51.77 10.71 -82.05
CA LYS A 101 50.39 10.19 -82.03
C LYS A 101 49.90 9.80 -80.63
N SER A 102 50.79 9.40 -79.72
CA SER A 102 50.46 9.10 -78.31
C SER A 102 50.01 10.32 -77.50
N GLN A 103 50.23 11.54 -78.02
CA GLN A 103 49.76 12.79 -77.41
C GLN A 103 48.42 13.25 -78.03
N ILE A 104 47.82 12.45 -78.91
CA ILE A 104 46.51 12.71 -79.48
C ILE A 104 45.49 11.80 -78.79
N LEU A 105 44.55 12.42 -78.08
CA LEU A 105 43.46 11.75 -77.38
C LEU A 105 42.17 11.90 -78.19
N THR A 106 41.51 10.80 -78.52
CA THR A 106 40.27 10.82 -79.31
C THR A 106 39.06 10.76 -78.38
N VAL A 107 38.04 11.56 -78.65
CA VAL A 107 36.76 11.57 -77.92
C VAL A 107 35.63 11.40 -78.91
N ILE A 108 34.86 10.33 -78.80
CA ILE A 108 33.76 10.05 -79.73
C ILE A 108 32.51 10.81 -79.29
N ALA A 109 32.10 11.79 -80.09
CA ALA A 109 30.86 12.52 -79.90
C ALA A 109 29.66 11.87 -80.61
N GLU A 110 29.90 11.24 -81.77
CA GLU A 110 28.86 10.63 -82.60
C GLU A 110 29.49 9.61 -83.57
N GLY A 111 28.78 8.52 -83.89
CA GLY A 111 29.22 7.47 -84.82
C GLY A 111 30.11 6.38 -84.20
N GLU A 112 30.55 5.42 -85.03
CA GLU A 112 31.44 4.33 -84.61
C GLU A 112 32.93 4.72 -84.78
N PRO A 113 33.85 4.32 -83.87
CA PRO A 113 35.24 4.77 -83.88
C PRO A 113 35.96 4.62 -85.23
N GLN A 114 35.72 3.51 -85.93
CA GLN A 114 36.31 3.23 -87.25
C GLN A 114 35.80 4.19 -88.33
N GLU A 115 34.58 4.68 -88.19
CA GLU A 115 33.93 5.57 -89.14
C GLU A 115 34.28 7.04 -88.91
N VAL A 116 34.56 7.46 -87.67
CA VAL A 116 34.63 8.88 -87.29
C VAL A 116 35.99 9.38 -86.84
N VAL A 117 36.93 8.49 -86.53
CA VAL A 117 38.31 8.91 -86.25
C VAL A 117 39.02 9.23 -87.58
N PRO A 118 39.76 10.35 -87.67
CA PRO A 118 40.52 10.69 -88.87
C PRO A 118 41.53 9.61 -89.27
N GLU A 119 41.60 9.28 -90.57
CA GLU A 119 42.42 8.18 -91.10
C GLU A 119 43.90 8.30 -90.76
N ILE A 120 44.41 9.52 -90.60
CA ILE A 120 45.78 9.80 -90.18
C ILE A 120 46.11 9.21 -88.80
N LEU A 121 45.12 9.01 -87.94
CA LEU A 121 45.27 8.45 -86.59
C LEU A 121 45.07 6.92 -86.56
N LEU A 122 44.48 6.34 -87.61
CA LEU A 122 44.19 4.90 -87.73
C LEU A 122 45.34 4.09 -88.32
N HIS A 123 46.36 4.74 -88.85
CA HIS A 123 47.49 4.11 -89.54
C HIS A 123 48.82 4.52 -88.91
N GLY A 124 49.72 3.59 -88.66
CA GLY A 124 51.06 3.82 -88.12
C GLY A 124 52.12 3.21 -89.00
N GLU A 125 53.25 3.89 -89.15
CA GLU A 125 54.41 3.33 -89.84
C GLU A 125 55.23 2.50 -88.84
N ARG A 126 55.40 1.21 -89.11
CA ARG A 126 56.29 0.34 -88.33
C ARG A 126 57.38 -0.20 -89.24
N THR A 127 58.62 0.08 -88.88
CA THR A 127 59.78 -0.50 -89.56
C THR A 127 59.91 -1.96 -89.15
N VAL A 128 59.71 -2.86 -90.11
CA VAL A 128 59.88 -4.30 -89.93
C VAL A 128 60.95 -4.76 -90.92
N LEU A 129 61.87 -5.60 -90.45
CA LEU A 129 62.93 -6.14 -91.29
C LEU A 129 62.30 -7.17 -92.25
N ASN A 130 62.52 -7.01 -93.55
CA ASN A 130 62.10 -7.98 -94.54
C ASN A 130 63.03 -9.22 -94.53
N ASP A 131 62.67 -10.29 -95.24
CA ASP A 131 63.42 -11.58 -95.27
C ASP A 131 64.86 -11.47 -95.81
N MET A 132 65.28 -10.29 -96.27
CA MET A 132 66.65 -9.96 -96.69
C MET A 132 67.37 -8.99 -95.73
N GLY A 133 66.82 -8.76 -94.53
CA GLY A 133 67.45 -7.96 -93.47
C GLY A 133 67.46 -6.44 -93.71
N GLN A 134 66.67 -5.93 -94.65
CA GLN A 134 66.53 -4.50 -94.93
C GLN A 134 65.29 -3.92 -94.23
N PRO A 135 65.39 -2.72 -93.64
CA PRO A 135 64.26 -2.07 -92.98
C PRO A 135 63.19 -1.72 -94.02
N THR A 136 62.02 -2.36 -93.93
CA THR A 136 60.85 -2.03 -94.76
C THR A 136 59.80 -1.40 -93.86
N VAL A 137 59.28 -0.24 -94.27
CA VAL A 137 58.19 0.42 -93.56
C VAL A 137 56.90 -0.27 -93.97
N ILE A 138 56.28 -1.01 -93.04
CA ILE A 138 54.91 -1.53 -93.25
C ILE A 138 53.93 -0.62 -92.51
N ASN A 139 52.78 -0.40 -93.15
CA ASN A 139 51.69 0.35 -92.55
C ASN A 139 50.89 -0.61 -91.64
N VAL A 140 50.88 -0.34 -90.35
CA VAL A 140 50.17 -1.12 -89.33
C VAL A 140 48.94 -0.33 -88.89
N ALA A 141 47.77 -0.98 -88.89
CA ALA A 141 46.56 -0.38 -88.35
C ALA A 141 46.74 -0.14 -86.84
N LEU A 142 46.52 1.10 -86.40
CA LEU A 142 46.49 1.50 -85.00
C LEU A 142 45.04 1.63 -84.56
N GLU A 143 44.67 0.99 -83.45
CA GLU A 143 43.39 1.25 -82.79
C GLU A 143 43.55 2.40 -81.79
N PRO A 144 42.97 3.59 -82.05
CA PRO A 144 43.04 4.70 -81.12
C PRO A 144 42.17 4.41 -79.90
N LEU A 145 42.74 4.57 -78.70
CA LEU A 145 42.00 4.49 -77.43
C LEU A 145 41.11 5.72 -77.29
N SER A 146 39.91 5.65 -77.88
CA SER A 146 38.94 6.75 -77.85
C SER A 146 38.08 6.70 -76.59
N CYS A 147 37.82 7.86 -76.00
CA CYS A 147 36.89 8.03 -74.88
C CYS A 147 35.46 8.21 -75.42
N ASP A 148 34.52 7.40 -74.94
CA ASP A 148 33.15 7.37 -75.45
C ASP A 148 32.25 8.41 -74.76
N TYR A 149 31.88 9.47 -75.49
CA TYR A 149 30.99 10.53 -75.02
C TYR A 149 29.60 10.49 -75.68
N ARG A 150 29.24 9.36 -76.32
CA ARG A 150 27.90 9.16 -76.91
C ARG A 150 26.80 9.01 -75.84
N MET A 151 27.17 8.63 -74.62
CA MET A 151 26.27 8.52 -73.47
C MET A 151 25.89 9.89 -72.86
N LYS A 152 24.99 9.88 -71.86
CA LYS A 152 24.66 11.11 -71.11
C LYS A 152 25.94 11.70 -70.50
N LEU A 153 26.14 13.02 -70.64
CA LEU A 153 27.36 13.72 -70.19
C LEU A 153 27.77 13.38 -68.75
N LYS A 154 26.82 13.32 -67.80
CA LYS A 154 27.10 12.94 -66.39
C LYS A 154 27.68 11.53 -66.22
N GLN A 155 27.31 10.60 -67.10
CA GLN A 155 27.83 9.24 -67.08
C GLN A 155 29.22 9.20 -67.71
N ALA A 156 29.42 9.88 -68.85
CA ALA A 156 30.72 10.02 -69.50
C ALA A 156 31.75 10.71 -68.56
N GLU A 157 31.33 11.72 -67.82
CA GLU A 157 32.14 12.40 -66.78
C GLU A 157 32.55 11.48 -65.62
N LYS A 158 31.78 10.45 -65.33
CA LYS A 158 32.07 9.51 -64.25
C LYS A 158 32.99 8.38 -64.72
N GLU A 159 32.79 7.91 -65.95
CA GLU A 159 33.38 6.67 -66.48
C GLU A 159 34.58 6.95 -67.39
N GLU A 160 34.49 7.91 -68.31
CA GLU A 160 35.51 8.17 -69.34
C GLU A 160 36.44 9.35 -69.00
N LEU A 161 35.94 10.38 -68.31
CA LEU A 161 36.76 11.52 -67.88
C LEU A 161 38.01 11.11 -67.07
N PRO A 162 37.96 10.14 -66.13
CA PRO A 162 39.17 9.73 -65.42
C PRO A 162 40.19 9.05 -66.35
N ARG A 163 39.78 8.48 -67.49
CA ARG A 163 40.69 7.94 -68.51
C ARG A 163 41.42 9.07 -69.23
N LEU A 164 40.68 10.09 -69.72
CA LEU A 164 41.26 11.31 -70.30
C LEU A 164 42.22 12.00 -69.33
N ALA A 165 41.77 12.21 -68.09
CA ALA A 165 42.59 12.85 -67.06
C ALA A 165 43.83 12.01 -66.72
N SER A 166 43.72 10.68 -66.66
CA SER A 166 44.87 9.81 -66.39
C SER A 166 45.94 9.89 -67.48
N ALA A 167 45.54 9.97 -68.75
CA ALA A 167 46.44 10.15 -69.88
C ALA A 167 47.17 11.50 -69.82
N ILE A 168 46.46 12.59 -69.55
CA ILE A 168 47.05 13.95 -69.43
C ILE A 168 47.99 14.04 -68.20
N ILE A 169 47.63 13.40 -67.08
CA ILE A 169 48.44 13.39 -65.85
C ILE A 169 49.66 12.45 -65.98
N GLY A 170 49.63 11.48 -66.90
CA GLY A 170 50.66 10.45 -67.04
C GLY A 170 50.59 9.34 -65.98
N CYS A 171 49.42 9.12 -65.37
CA CYS A 171 49.20 8.07 -64.36
C CYS A 171 48.31 6.94 -64.90
N SER A 172 48.35 5.75 -64.28
CA SER A 172 47.42 4.68 -64.67
C SER A 172 46.00 4.98 -64.17
N TYR A 173 45.00 4.60 -64.96
CA TYR A 173 43.59 4.74 -64.59
C TYR A 173 43.27 4.11 -63.21
N ASP A 174 43.86 2.94 -62.92
CA ASP A 174 43.66 2.22 -61.66
C ASP A 174 44.26 2.95 -60.45
N GLU A 175 45.42 3.61 -60.60
CA GLU A 175 46.01 4.41 -59.52
C GLU A 175 45.10 5.58 -59.11
N LEU A 176 44.49 6.23 -60.09
CA LEU A 176 43.55 7.33 -59.90
C LEU A 176 42.24 6.85 -59.25
N MET A 177 41.69 5.74 -59.73
CA MET A 177 40.43 5.18 -59.25
C MET A 177 40.54 4.60 -57.83
N ASN A 178 41.63 3.90 -57.52
CA ASN A 178 41.88 3.31 -56.20
C ASN A 178 41.94 4.38 -55.10
N ARG A 179 42.53 5.54 -55.37
CA ARG A 179 42.56 6.66 -54.41
C ARG A 179 41.17 7.23 -54.16
N ARG A 180 40.36 7.39 -55.20
CA ARG A 180 38.99 7.92 -55.07
C ARG A 180 38.10 7.00 -54.23
N ARG A 181 38.26 5.67 -54.38
CA ARG A 181 37.60 4.67 -53.53
C ARG A 181 38.04 4.77 -52.06
N GLN A 182 39.35 4.89 -51.80
CA GLN A 182 39.89 5.03 -50.44
C GLN A 182 39.36 6.26 -49.69
N TYR A 183 39.22 7.41 -50.35
CA TYR A 183 38.67 8.63 -49.72
C TYR A 183 37.19 8.48 -49.34
N LYS A 184 36.37 7.88 -50.23
CA LYS A 184 34.96 7.62 -49.93
C LYS A 184 34.80 6.67 -48.75
N MET A 185 35.57 5.57 -48.75
CA MET A 185 35.50 4.55 -47.70
C MET A 185 35.91 5.10 -46.33
N ARG A 186 36.98 5.90 -46.24
CA ARG A 186 37.40 6.54 -44.99
C ARG A 186 36.33 7.48 -44.40
N ARG A 187 35.66 8.26 -45.26
CA ARG A 187 34.60 9.18 -44.83
C ARG A 187 33.37 8.43 -44.33
N THR A 188 32.96 7.38 -45.02
CA THR A 188 31.83 6.55 -44.58
C THR A 188 32.14 5.81 -43.28
N THR A 189 33.35 5.25 -43.13
CA THR A 189 33.77 4.60 -41.88
C THR A 189 33.76 5.56 -40.69
N ALA A 190 34.19 6.81 -40.86
CA ALA A 190 34.16 7.81 -39.78
C ALA A 190 32.73 8.16 -39.33
N ILE A 191 31.79 8.29 -40.28
CA ILE A 191 30.37 8.54 -39.97
C ILE A 191 29.78 7.36 -39.20
N PHE A 192 30.01 6.13 -39.68
CA PHE A 192 29.52 4.92 -38.99
C PHE A 192 30.12 4.76 -37.60
N ALA A 193 31.40 5.07 -37.41
CA ALA A 193 32.04 5.05 -36.10
C ALA A 193 31.40 6.08 -35.14
N GLY A 194 31.08 7.28 -35.63
CA GLY A 194 30.39 8.30 -34.83
C GLY A 194 28.98 7.87 -34.41
N VAL A 195 28.19 7.31 -35.34
CA VAL A 195 26.85 6.78 -35.03
C VAL A 195 26.92 5.62 -34.04
N LEU A 196 27.88 4.71 -34.21
CA LEU A 196 28.08 3.60 -33.28
C LEU A 196 28.46 4.08 -31.87
N ALA A 197 29.36 5.07 -31.76
CA ALA A 197 29.74 5.64 -30.48
C ALA A 197 28.54 6.26 -29.73
N ILE A 198 27.66 6.96 -30.46
CA ILE A 198 26.42 7.52 -29.90
C ILE A 198 25.47 6.39 -29.45
N ALA A 199 25.28 5.36 -30.28
CA ALA A 199 24.44 4.22 -29.95
C ALA A 199 24.93 3.47 -28.69
N VAL A 200 26.25 3.27 -28.56
CA VAL A 200 26.87 2.69 -27.36
C VAL A 200 26.68 3.60 -26.16
N GLY A 201 26.85 4.92 -26.32
CA GLY A 201 26.60 5.90 -25.26
C GLY A 201 25.16 5.84 -24.74
N PHE A 202 24.17 5.78 -25.63
CA PHE A 202 22.77 5.57 -25.25
C PHE A 202 22.55 4.22 -24.57
N GLY A 203 23.13 3.13 -25.10
CA GLY A 203 23.01 1.81 -24.48
C GLY A 203 23.52 1.79 -23.04
N VAL A 204 24.68 2.41 -22.78
CA VAL A 204 25.24 2.54 -21.42
C VAL A 204 24.35 3.43 -20.54
N PHE A 205 23.86 4.55 -21.05
CA PHE A 205 22.96 5.44 -20.33
C PHE A 205 21.66 4.73 -19.92
N PHE A 206 21.00 4.03 -20.85
CA PHE A 206 19.78 3.27 -20.57
C PHE A 206 20.02 2.18 -19.53
N TYR A 207 21.13 1.45 -19.63
CA TYR A 207 21.47 0.41 -18.65
C TYR A 207 21.70 0.98 -17.24
N ILE A 208 22.38 2.13 -17.10
CA ILE A 208 22.58 2.77 -15.80
C ILE A 208 21.24 3.30 -15.25
N SER A 209 20.45 3.95 -16.11
CA SER A 209 19.15 4.52 -15.74
C SER A 209 18.16 3.44 -15.29
N GLU A 210 18.09 2.30 -15.98
CA GLU A 210 17.23 1.17 -15.59
C GLU A 210 17.60 0.66 -14.20
N ARG A 211 18.90 0.51 -13.90
CA ARG A 211 19.35 0.06 -12.57
C ARG A 211 19.02 1.06 -11.47
N GLU A 212 19.11 2.36 -11.76
CA GLU A 212 18.75 3.40 -10.80
C GLU A 212 17.23 3.44 -10.57
N ILE A 213 16.42 3.32 -11.63
CA ILE A 213 14.96 3.22 -11.54
C ILE A 213 14.55 1.98 -10.74
N HIS A 214 15.15 0.83 -11.03
CA HIS A 214 14.85 -0.41 -10.32
C HIS A 214 15.27 -0.34 -8.85
N LYS A 215 16.43 0.25 -8.55
CA LYS A 215 16.84 0.51 -7.16
C LYS A 215 15.86 1.42 -6.43
N ASN A 216 15.48 2.55 -7.04
CA ASN A 216 14.53 3.49 -6.47
C ASN A 216 13.14 2.86 -6.28
N TYR A 217 12.73 1.99 -7.20
CA TYR A 217 11.51 1.19 -7.09
C TYR A 217 11.57 0.26 -5.88
N LEU A 218 12.64 -0.52 -5.71
CA LEU A 218 12.83 -1.38 -4.54
C LEU A 218 12.90 -0.59 -3.23
N ASP A 219 13.56 0.56 -3.21
CA ASP A 219 13.63 1.43 -2.02
C ASP A 219 12.24 2.03 -1.68
N SER A 220 11.42 2.34 -2.68
CA SER A 220 10.03 2.74 -2.48
C SER A 220 9.20 1.61 -1.84
N LEU A 221 9.34 0.37 -2.34
CA LEU A 221 8.66 -0.80 -1.76
C LEU A 221 9.11 -1.06 -0.31
N ARG A 222 10.39 -0.87 0.02
CA ARG A 222 10.88 -0.95 1.42
C ARG A 222 10.19 0.07 2.32
N ASN A 223 10.09 1.32 1.85
CA ASN A 223 9.45 2.39 2.62
C ASN A 223 7.95 2.11 2.83
N GLN A 224 7.26 1.59 1.81
CA GLN A 224 5.86 1.15 1.96
C GLN A 224 5.72 0.01 2.99
N SER A 225 6.61 -0.98 2.94
CA SER A 225 6.61 -2.10 3.89
C SER A 225 6.82 -1.62 5.32
N ARG A 226 7.78 -0.70 5.53
CA ARG A 226 8.00 -0.05 6.84
C ARG A 226 6.80 0.75 7.32
N TYR A 227 6.16 1.50 6.43
CA TYR A 227 4.96 2.26 6.78
C TYR A 227 3.84 1.35 7.27
N LEU A 228 3.53 0.29 6.51
CA LEU A 228 2.50 -0.69 6.87
C LEU A 228 2.84 -1.43 8.18
N ALA A 229 4.11 -1.80 8.37
CA ALA A 229 4.57 -2.42 9.62
C ALA A 229 4.42 -1.49 10.83
N ASN A 230 4.73 -0.20 10.68
CA ASN A 230 4.53 0.78 11.75
C ASN A 230 3.04 1.01 12.03
N GLU A 231 2.19 1.09 11.00
CA GLU A 231 0.74 1.18 11.19
C GLU A 231 0.19 -0.09 11.85
N SER A 232 0.71 -1.28 11.52
CA SER A 232 0.38 -2.52 12.22
C SER A 232 0.65 -2.39 13.72
N GLN A 233 1.86 -1.93 14.10
CA GLN A 233 2.19 -1.73 15.51
C GLN A 233 1.23 -0.75 16.19
N ARG A 234 0.93 0.37 15.53
CA ARG A 234 -0.02 1.37 16.06
C ARG A 234 -1.43 0.82 16.25
N MET A 235 -1.85 -0.17 15.46
CA MET A 235 -3.14 -0.84 15.63
C MET A 235 -3.09 -1.88 16.77
N LEU A 236 -1.94 -2.55 16.99
CA LEU A 236 -1.76 -3.38 18.19
C LEU A 236 -1.83 -2.54 19.46
N ASP A 237 -1.15 -1.40 19.49
CA ASP A 237 -1.17 -0.48 20.65
C ASP A 237 -2.58 0.08 20.95
N LYS A 238 -3.54 -0.12 20.03
CA LYS A 238 -4.96 0.25 20.16
C LYS A 238 -5.88 -0.97 20.32
N GLU A 239 -5.31 -2.13 20.61
CA GLU A 239 -6.06 -3.38 20.79
C GLU A 239 -6.83 -3.84 19.54
N GLN A 240 -6.39 -3.40 18.35
CA GLN A 240 -6.96 -3.79 17.06
C GLN A 240 -6.08 -4.85 16.39
N ARG A 241 -5.87 -5.97 17.09
CA ARG A 241 -4.92 -7.02 16.68
C ARG A 241 -5.18 -7.59 15.29
N ILE A 242 -6.44 -7.83 14.93
CA ILE A 242 -6.77 -8.39 13.61
C ILE A 242 -6.42 -7.42 12.48
N LEU A 243 -6.69 -6.12 12.66
CA LEU A 243 -6.30 -5.11 11.68
C LEU A 243 -4.78 -4.97 11.60
N ALA A 244 -4.10 -5.02 12.75
CA ALA A 244 -2.65 -5.05 12.78
C ALA A 244 -2.09 -6.25 12.00
N LEU A 245 -2.61 -7.45 12.23
CA LEU A 245 -2.18 -8.66 11.52
C LEU A 245 -2.37 -8.52 10.00
N GLN A 246 -3.49 -7.95 9.55
CA GLN A 246 -3.73 -7.66 8.13
C GLN A 246 -2.72 -6.67 7.57
N LEU A 247 -2.38 -5.60 8.31
CA LEU A 247 -1.37 -4.61 7.92
C LEU A 247 0.04 -5.22 7.88
N ALA A 248 0.39 -6.06 8.85
CA ALA A 248 1.66 -6.78 8.88
C ALA A 248 1.80 -7.75 7.71
N LEU A 249 0.75 -8.51 7.39
CA LEU A 249 0.71 -9.36 6.20
C LEU A 249 0.83 -8.52 4.93
N ALA A 250 0.11 -7.41 4.84
CA ALA A 250 0.20 -6.48 3.71
C ALA A 250 1.56 -5.81 3.60
N ALA A 251 2.38 -5.77 4.66
CA ALA A 251 3.75 -5.27 4.64
C ALA A 251 4.74 -6.26 4.01
N LEU A 252 4.40 -7.56 3.98
CA LEU A 252 5.25 -8.62 3.44
C LEU A 252 5.07 -8.80 1.91
N PRO A 253 6.01 -9.49 1.24
CA PRO A 253 5.85 -9.80 -0.19
C PRO A 253 4.89 -10.95 -0.46
N ASP A 254 3.99 -10.73 -1.43
CA ASP A 254 3.15 -11.78 -2.01
C ASP A 254 3.88 -12.59 -3.10
N LYS A 255 3.30 -13.73 -3.49
CA LYS A 255 3.81 -14.56 -4.60
C LYS A 255 3.95 -13.74 -5.89
N GLY A 256 5.17 -13.62 -6.38
CA GLY A 256 5.50 -12.87 -7.60
C GLY A 256 5.74 -11.37 -7.39
N SER A 257 5.70 -10.89 -6.15
CA SER A 257 6.07 -9.51 -5.79
C SER A 257 7.58 -9.35 -5.72
N GLU A 258 8.11 -8.24 -6.25
CA GLU A 258 9.51 -7.82 -6.06
C GLU A 258 9.75 -7.12 -4.71
N ARG A 259 8.71 -7.00 -3.87
CA ARG A 259 8.82 -6.37 -2.56
C ARG A 259 9.85 -7.14 -1.71
N PRO A 260 10.84 -6.47 -1.11
CA PRO A 260 11.78 -7.12 -0.23
C PRO A 260 11.16 -7.36 1.15
N VAL A 261 11.54 -8.46 1.80
CA VAL A 261 11.27 -8.67 3.22
C VAL A 261 12.07 -7.66 4.04
N THR A 262 11.41 -6.94 4.96
CA THR A 262 12.06 -6.02 5.89
C THR A 262 11.95 -6.54 7.32
N ALA A 263 12.91 -6.19 8.18
CA ALA A 263 12.90 -6.63 9.58
C ALA A 263 11.68 -6.08 10.34
N GLU A 264 11.25 -4.86 10.00
CA GLU A 264 10.08 -4.21 10.58
C GLU A 264 8.79 -4.97 10.22
N ALA A 265 8.65 -5.45 8.98
CA ALA A 265 7.48 -6.24 8.57
C ALA A 265 7.44 -7.61 9.23
N VAL A 266 8.60 -8.27 9.37
CA VAL A 266 8.71 -9.54 10.11
C VAL A 266 8.36 -9.34 11.58
N ARG A 267 8.90 -8.29 12.22
CA ARG A 267 8.55 -7.96 13.60
C ARG A 267 7.06 -7.68 13.76
N ALA A 268 6.48 -6.82 12.93
CA ALA A 268 5.06 -6.51 12.99
C ALA A 268 4.18 -7.76 12.84
N LEU A 269 4.56 -8.70 11.96
CA LEU A 269 3.85 -9.97 11.83
C LEU A 269 3.97 -10.82 13.09
N THR A 270 5.18 -10.96 13.62
CA THR A 270 5.44 -11.71 14.84
C THR A 270 4.67 -11.15 16.03
N ASP A 271 4.72 -9.84 16.24
CA ASP A 271 4.06 -9.15 17.35
C ASP A 271 2.52 -9.29 17.19
N ALA A 272 1.97 -9.07 15.99
CA ALA A 272 0.52 -9.20 15.76
C ALA A 272 0.01 -10.65 15.81
N SER A 273 0.82 -11.63 15.40
CA SER A 273 0.46 -13.05 15.45
C SER A 273 0.64 -13.65 16.84
N LEU A 274 1.40 -13.00 17.73
CA LEU A 274 1.81 -13.54 19.04
C LEU A 274 2.68 -14.81 18.93
N ALA A 275 3.40 -14.98 17.81
CA ALA A 275 4.12 -16.22 17.50
C ALA A 275 5.25 -16.61 18.49
N TYR A 276 5.76 -15.66 19.27
CA TYR A 276 6.78 -15.95 20.31
C TYR A 276 6.26 -15.71 21.72
N VAL A 277 4.95 -15.68 21.90
CA VAL A 277 4.34 -15.58 23.23
C VAL A 277 4.04 -16.98 23.75
N SER A 278 4.50 -17.27 24.97
CA SER A 278 4.37 -18.58 25.58
C SER A 278 2.98 -18.80 26.17
N ILE A 279 2.39 -19.96 25.92
CA ILE A 279 1.09 -20.38 26.49
C ILE A 279 1.21 -20.70 27.99
N THR A 280 2.41 -21.02 28.48
CA THR A 280 2.64 -21.47 29.87
C THR A 280 2.59 -20.37 30.93
N GLY A 281 2.36 -19.11 30.55
CA GLY A 281 2.23 -17.96 31.47
C GLY A 281 0.79 -17.47 31.65
N ASN A 282 0.59 -16.47 32.51
CA ASN A 282 -0.67 -15.74 32.67
C ASN A 282 -0.84 -14.69 31.56
N ASN A 283 -0.74 -15.12 30.30
CA ASN A 283 -0.84 -14.17 29.19
C ASN A 283 -2.30 -13.81 28.91
N ILE A 284 -2.62 -12.52 28.94
CA ILE A 284 -3.92 -11.96 28.61
C ILE A 284 -3.71 -10.97 27.46
N GLU A 285 -4.32 -11.21 26.30
CA GLU A 285 -4.04 -10.42 25.09
C GLU A 285 -5.34 -10.11 24.35
N ALA A 286 -5.42 -8.93 23.73
CA ALA A 286 -6.54 -8.57 22.88
C ALA A 286 -6.57 -9.45 21.62
N VAL A 287 -7.60 -10.29 21.52
CA VAL A 287 -7.75 -11.26 20.41
C VAL A 287 -8.68 -10.73 19.33
N TRP A 288 -9.78 -10.10 19.74
CA TRP A 288 -10.87 -9.74 18.84
C TRP A 288 -11.61 -8.47 19.28
N ASN A 289 -12.19 -7.75 18.32
CA ASN A 289 -13.04 -6.59 18.56
C ASN A 289 -14.42 -6.84 17.93
N TYR A 290 -15.48 -6.77 18.71
CA TYR A 290 -16.86 -6.84 18.22
C TYR A 290 -17.39 -5.42 18.06
N ARG A 291 -17.73 -5.05 16.82
CA ARG A 291 -18.10 -3.67 16.48
C ARG A 291 -19.59 -3.55 16.15
N LEU A 292 -20.25 -2.53 16.71
CA LEU A 292 -21.56 -2.04 16.26
C LEU A 292 -21.41 -0.72 15.47
N PRO A 293 -22.44 -0.30 14.71
CA PRO A 293 -22.41 0.95 13.95
C PRO A 293 -22.35 2.22 14.81
N ASN A 294 -22.90 2.20 16.02
CA ASN A 294 -22.93 3.32 16.97
C ASN A 294 -22.37 2.88 18.34
N ASP A 295 -22.33 3.83 19.28
CA ASP A 295 -21.83 3.59 20.64
C ASP A 295 -22.66 2.49 21.32
N ILE A 296 -21.97 1.53 21.93
CA ILE A 296 -22.57 0.37 22.59
C ILE A 296 -23.15 0.83 23.92
N VAL A 297 -24.40 0.46 24.17
CA VAL A 297 -25.11 0.79 25.41
C VAL A 297 -24.99 -0.34 26.41
N ASP A 298 -25.02 -1.58 25.93
CA ASP A 298 -25.01 -2.76 26.78
C ASP A 298 -24.52 -3.98 25.99
N PHE A 299 -23.86 -4.90 26.70
CA PHE A 299 -23.48 -6.21 26.20
C PHE A 299 -23.55 -7.27 27.30
N GLN A 300 -23.84 -8.51 26.89
CA GLN A 300 -23.86 -9.68 27.75
C GLN A 300 -23.31 -10.92 27.05
N ILE A 301 -22.69 -11.80 27.83
CA ILE A 301 -22.18 -13.09 27.39
C ILE A 301 -23.11 -14.19 27.91
N SER A 302 -23.31 -15.24 27.10
CA SER A 302 -24.08 -16.41 27.54
C SER A 302 -23.39 -17.13 28.72
N PRO A 303 -24.14 -17.84 29.61
CA PRO A 303 -23.57 -18.55 30.75
C PRO A 303 -22.31 -19.42 30.48
N GLU A 304 -22.29 -20.20 29.41
CA GLU A 304 -21.16 -21.04 28.96
C GLU A 304 -20.19 -20.29 28.03
N GLY A 305 -20.44 -19.00 27.77
CA GLY A 305 -19.55 -18.15 27.01
C GLY A 305 -19.50 -18.42 25.53
N LYS A 306 -20.58 -18.95 24.93
CA LYS A 306 -20.66 -19.35 23.51
C LYS A 306 -21.21 -18.26 22.60
N THR A 307 -22.03 -17.37 23.14
CA THR A 307 -22.56 -16.23 22.38
C THR A 307 -22.39 -14.91 23.15
N LEU A 308 -22.14 -13.84 22.41
CA LEU A 308 -22.06 -12.47 22.90
C LEU A 308 -23.21 -11.69 22.25
N ALA A 309 -24.07 -11.06 23.06
CA ALA A 309 -25.11 -10.16 22.58
C ALA A 309 -24.75 -8.72 22.96
N ALA A 310 -24.97 -7.76 22.05
CA ALA A 310 -24.77 -6.35 22.33
C ALA A 310 -25.80 -5.48 21.60
N ARG A 311 -26.04 -4.28 22.14
CA ARG A 311 -26.92 -3.28 21.55
C ARG A 311 -26.27 -1.90 21.53
N ASP A 312 -26.57 -1.11 20.51
CA ASP A 312 -26.07 0.26 20.37
C ASP A 312 -27.15 1.34 20.53
N THR A 313 -26.71 2.59 20.59
CA THR A 313 -27.55 3.79 20.66
C THR A 313 -28.42 4.01 19.41
N GLY A 314 -28.16 3.29 18.32
CA GLY A 314 -28.92 3.33 17.07
C GLY A 314 -30.04 2.29 16.96
N ASN A 315 -30.38 1.60 18.06
CA ASN A 315 -31.31 0.45 18.10
C ASN A 315 -30.85 -0.75 17.26
N THR A 316 -29.54 -0.91 17.08
CA THR A 316 -28.94 -2.11 16.51
C THR A 316 -28.70 -3.12 17.61
N PHE A 317 -29.20 -4.34 17.46
CA PHE A 317 -28.93 -5.47 18.35
C PHE A 317 -28.28 -6.60 17.55
N VAL A 318 -27.17 -7.12 18.05
CA VAL A 318 -26.36 -8.14 17.37
C VAL A 318 -25.97 -9.24 18.33
N ILE A 319 -25.95 -10.47 17.83
CA ILE A 319 -25.39 -11.64 18.53
C ILE A 319 -24.27 -12.24 17.69
N TRP A 320 -23.14 -12.53 18.32
CA TRP A 320 -22.01 -13.24 17.72
C TRP A 320 -21.77 -14.59 18.40
N ASP A 321 -21.22 -15.52 17.64
CA ASP A 321 -20.57 -16.72 18.16
C ASP A 321 -19.18 -16.34 18.68
N THR A 322 -18.87 -16.66 19.93
CA THR A 322 -17.60 -16.23 20.56
C THR A 322 -16.40 -17.08 20.14
N THR A 323 -16.63 -18.26 19.57
CA THR A 323 -15.57 -19.19 19.16
C THR A 323 -15.09 -18.91 17.73
N SER A 324 -16.04 -18.66 16.82
CA SER A 324 -15.77 -18.37 15.41
C SER A 324 -15.80 -16.88 15.10
N HIS A 325 -16.23 -16.04 16.05
CA HIS A 325 -16.43 -14.59 15.93
C HIS A 325 -17.40 -14.17 14.82
N ASN A 326 -18.16 -15.11 14.26
CA ASN A 326 -19.14 -14.82 13.23
C ASN A 326 -20.38 -14.18 13.83
N GLN A 327 -20.91 -13.18 13.13
CA GLN A 327 -22.21 -12.60 13.43
C GLN A 327 -23.31 -13.63 13.13
N LEU A 328 -24.14 -13.94 14.12
CA LEU A 328 -25.23 -14.91 14.04
C LEU A 328 -26.58 -14.23 13.76
N VAL A 329 -26.87 -13.17 14.50
CA VAL A 329 -28.15 -12.47 14.49
C VAL A 329 -27.89 -10.98 14.40
N GLU A 330 -28.68 -10.27 13.59
CA GLU A 330 -28.72 -8.81 13.55
C GLU A 330 -30.16 -8.33 13.45
N ILE A 331 -30.55 -7.44 14.35
CA ILE A 331 -31.84 -6.76 14.38
C ILE A 331 -31.56 -5.26 14.37
N SER A 332 -31.79 -4.63 13.22
CA SER A 332 -31.47 -3.22 12.96
C SER A 332 -32.69 -2.42 12.52
N ASP A 333 -33.90 -2.87 12.89
CA ASP A 333 -35.14 -2.18 12.58
C ASP A 333 -35.33 -1.00 13.57
N PRO A 334 -35.35 0.26 13.09
CA PRO A 334 -35.54 1.43 13.97
C PRO A 334 -36.84 1.40 14.79
N MET A 335 -37.84 0.63 14.34
CA MET A 335 -39.12 0.46 15.05
C MET A 335 -39.05 -0.59 16.16
N THR A 336 -37.96 -1.38 16.22
CA THR A 336 -37.72 -2.37 17.26
C THR A 336 -37.02 -1.68 18.43
N ASP A 337 -37.83 -1.12 19.33
CA ASP A 337 -37.38 -0.59 20.61
C ASP A 337 -36.90 -1.75 21.50
N ILE A 338 -35.58 -1.87 21.70
CA ILE A 338 -34.94 -2.79 22.64
C ILE A 338 -34.25 -1.94 23.71
N ASN A 339 -34.86 -1.91 24.88
CA ASN A 339 -34.35 -1.19 26.03
C ASN A 339 -33.44 -2.06 26.89
N GLY A 340 -33.69 -3.37 27.00
CA GLY A 340 -32.88 -4.26 27.82
C GLY A 340 -32.77 -5.68 27.26
N MET A 341 -31.79 -6.41 27.76
CA MET A 341 -31.55 -7.81 27.40
C MET A 341 -31.00 -8.61 28.59
N ILE A 342 -31.29 -9.91 28.64
CA ILE A 342 -30.71 -10.84 29.60
C ILE A 342 -30.65 -12.26 29.04
N TYR A 343 -29.51 -12.95 29.20
CA TYR A 343 -29.45 -14.39 28.94
C TYR A 343 -30.20 -15.15 30.03
N TYR A 344 -31.22 -15.92 29.64
CA TYR A 344 -31.89 -16.85 30.54
C TYR A 344 -31.10 -18.16 30.67
N ASP A 345 -30.67 -18.69 29.53
CA ASP A 345 -29.79 -19.85 29.39
C ASP A 345 -29.03 -19.79 28.07
N GLU A 346 -28.25 -20.83 27.74
CA GLU A 346 -27.48 -20.92 26.49
C GLU A 346 -28.29 -20.87 25.19
N ASN A 347 -29.59 -21.18 25.26
CA ASN A 347 -30.45 -21.31 24.08
C ASN A 347 -31.57 -20.26 24.07
N THR A 348 -31.59 -19.36 25.07
CA THR A 348 -32.66 -18.39 25.26
C THR A 348 -32.08 -17.08 25.77
N ILE A 349 -32.17 -16.05 24.95
CA ILE A 349 -31.96 -14.66 25.37
C ILE A 349 -33.31 -13.94 25.38
N LEU A 350 -33.56 -13.18 26.44
CA LEU A 350 -34.73 -12.33 26.56
C LEU A 350 -34.34 -10.90 26.16
N VAL A 351 -35.11 -10.29 25.26
CA VAL A 351 -34.98 -8.89 24.86
C VAL A 351 -36.30 -8.18 25.05
N TRP A 352 -36.29 -6.97 25.60
CA TRP A 352 -37.51 -6.20 25.81
C TRP A 352 -37.35 -4.74 25.46
N GLY A 353 -38.45 -4.16 24.99
CA GLY A 353 -38.66 -2.72 24.94
C GLY A 353 -39.72 -2.31 25.94
N ARG A 354 -40.33 -1.15 25.74
CA ARG A 354 -41.36 -0.64 26.65
C ARG A 354 -42.60 -1.53 26.75
N GLU A 355 -43.06 -2.11 25.64
CA GLU A 355 -44.38 -2.78 25.55
C GLU A 355 -44.30 -4.30 25.32
N LYS A 356 -43.11 -4.83 25.03
CA LYS A 356 -42.94 -6.23 24.65
C LYS A 356 -41.67 -6.81 25.22
N LEU A 357 -41.76 -8.07 25.64
CA LEU A 357 -40.64 -8.94 26.01
C LEU A 357 -40.66 -10.13 25.06
N THR A 358 -39.53 -10.45 24.45
CA THR A 358 -39.39 -11.51 23.45
C THR A 358 -38.26 -12.42 23.83
N ALA A 359 -38.52 -13.72 23.87
CA ALA A 359 -37.48 -14.74 23.97
C ALA A 359 -37.02 -15.14 22.57
N LEU A 360 -35.71 -15.07 22.34
CA LEU A 360 -35.07 -15.41 21.09
C LEU A 360 -34.13 -16.59 21.30
N ASP A 361 -34.00 -17.43 20.27
CA ASP A 361 -32.86 -18.33 20.15
C ASP A 361 -31.61 -17.52 19.74
N PRO A 362 -30.53 -17.51 20.54
CA PRO A 362 -29.38 -16.65 20.29
C PRO A 362 -28.58 -17.05 19.05
N LYS A 363 -28.73 -18.28 18.55
CA LYS A 363 -27.98 -18.77 17.38
C LYS A 363 -28.68 -18.47 16.06
N THR A 364 -30.01 -18.45 16.08
CA THR A 364 -30.83 -18.30 14.87
C THR A 364 -31.61 -16.99 14.81
N GLY A 365 -31.82 -16.34 15.96
CA GLY A 365 -32.69 -15.17 16.10
C GLY A 365 -34.18 -15.51 16.04
N GLU A 366 -34.54 -16.79 15.99
CA GLU A 366 -35.94 -17.21 15.93
C GLU A 366 -36.66 -16.90 17.25
N THR A 367 -37.86 -16.35 17.14
CA THR A 367 -38.71 -16.07 18.31
C THR A 367 -39.28 -17.35 18.89
N ARG A 368 -38.98 -17.60 20.17
CA ARG A 368 -39.53 -18.72 20.94
C ARG A 368 -40.92 -18.37 21.49
N TRP A 369 -41.04 -17.20 22.11
CA TRP A 369 -42.30 -16.66 22.61
C TRP A 369 -42.21 -15.13 22.76
N THR A 370 -43.36 -14.47 22.85
CA THR A 370 -43.46 -13.03 23.10
C THR A 370 -44.53 -12.78 24.16
N TYR A 371 -44.17 -12.01 25.18
CA TYR A 371 -45.09 -11.42 26.12
C TYR A 371 -45.36 -9.97 25.74
N LYS A 372 -46.65 -9.59 25.68
CA LYS A 372 -47.07 -8.21 25.44
C LYS A 372 -47.63 -7.63 26.73
N ALA A 373 -47.02 -6.53 27.16
CA ALA A 373 -47.50 -5.73 28.26
C ALA A 373 -48.85 -5.10 27.88
N ASP A 374 -49.85 -5.21 28.77
CA ASP A 374 -51.22 -4.76 28.48
C ASP A 374 -51.50 -3.38 29.09
N LYS A 375 -51.31 -3.24 30.42
CA LYS A 375 -51.44 -1.98 31.16
C LYS A 375 -50.11 -1.44 31.68
N GLU A 376 -49.25 -2.35 32.11
CA GLU A 376 -47.95 -2.01 32.67
C GLU A 376 -46.85 -2.26 31.63
N ASN A 377 -46.03 -1.25 31.37
CA ASN A 377 -44.85 -1.25 30.51
C ASN A 377 -43.58 -1.56 31.31
N PHE A 378 -42.60 -2.16 30.65
CA PHE A 378 -41.24 -2.26 31.19
C PHE A 378 -40.66 -0.85 31.35
N SER A 379 -40.08 -0.57 32.52
CA SER A 379 -39.60 0.77 32.87
C SER A 379 -38.08 0.89 32.95
N THR A 380 -37.37 -0.25 32.99
CA THR A 380 -35.91 -0.33 33.10
C THR A 380 -35.30 -1.20 32.00
N ASP A 381 -34.00 -1.04 31.80
CA ASP A 381 -33.12 -1.92 31.02
C ASP A 381 -32.49 -3.04 31.88
N GLU A 382 -32.66 -2.98 33.20
CA GLU A 382 -32.24 -4.01 34.15
C GLU A 382 -33.33 -5.08 34.39
N ALA A 383 -32.88 -6.31 34.56
CA ALA A 383 -33.66 -7.47 34.97
C ALA A 383 -32.79 -8.41 35.83
N GLU A 384 -33.41 -9.24 36.66
CA GLU A 384 -32.71 -10.19 37.55
C GLU A 384 -33.15 -11.62 37.26
N LEU A 385 -32.19 -12.53 37.03
CA LEU A 385 -32.44 -13.98 36.96
C LEU A 385 -32.48 -14.55 38.39
N THR A 386 -33.61 -15.14 38.77
CA THR A 386 -33.82 -15.68 40.12
C THR A 386 -33.38 -17.14 40.23
N SER A 387 -33.07 -17.59 41.45
CA SER A 387 -32.60 -18.95 41.75
C SER A 387 -33.59 -20.06 41.35
N ASP A 388 -34.88 -19.75 41.24
CA ASP A 388 -35.92 -20.67 40.75
C ASP A 388 -36.12 -20.66 39.22
N GLY A 389 -35.22 -20.00 38.48
CA GLY A 389 -35.23 -20.00 37.02
C GLY A 389 -36.35 -19.16 36.43
N CYS A 390 -36.71 -18.06 37.09
CA CYS A 390 -37.57 -17.00 36.56
C CYS A 390 -36.74 -15.73 36.33
N VAL A 391 -37.31 -14.77 35.63
CA VAL A 391 -36.72 -13.44 35.46
C VAL A 391 -37.67 -12.41 36.06
N MET A 392 -37.12 -11.46 36.80
CA MET A 392 -37.84 -10.33 37.37
C MET A 392 -37.61 -9.06 36.58
N PHE A 393 -38.65 -8.23 36.49
CA PHE A 393 -38.66 -6.96 35.78
C PHE A 393 -39.33 -5.87 36.62
N ILE A 394 -38.82 -4.64 36.53
CA ILE A 394 -39.58 -3.46 36.97
C ILE A 394 -40.52 -3.04 35.85
N MET A 395 -41.80 -2.95 36.19
CA MET A 395 -42.81 -2.35 35.35
C MET A 395 -43.08 -0.90 35.81
N ASN A 396 -43.80 -0.10 35.04
CA ASN A 396 -44.36 1.16 35.53
C ASN A 396 -45.31 0.92 36.72
N GLN A 397 -45.55 1.97 37.53
CA GLN A 397 -46.43 1.93 38.72
C GLN A 397 -45.92 1.06 39.88
N ASN A 398 -44.59 0.95 40.08
CA ASN A 398 -43.99 0.23 41.22
C ASN A 398 -44.30 -1.28 41.27
N VAL A 399 -44.71 -1.88 40.15
CA VAL A 399 -45.00 -3.31 40.07
C VAL A 399 -43.76 -4.07 39.60
N LEU A 400 -43.38 -5.11 40.34
CA LEU A 400 -42.41 -6.11 39.88
C LEU A 400 -43.14 -7.27 39.21
N MET A 401 -42.70 -7.67 38.02
CA MET A 401 -43.20 -8.86 37.34
C MET A 401 -42.16 -9.97 37.42
N LYS A 402 -42.59 -11.15 37.86
CA LYS A 402 -41.81 -12.40 37.81
C LYS A 402 -42.39 -13.30 36.71
N ILE A 403 -41.57 -13.70 35.76
CA ILE A 403 -41.97 -14.50 34.58
C ILE A 403 -41.00 -15.66 34.36
N ASP A 404 -41.49 -16.83 33.98
CA ASP A 404 -40.63 -17.98 33.64
C ASP A 404 -39.99 -17.76 32.26
N GLY A 405 -38.66 -17.69 32.21
CA GLY A 405 -37.91 -17.40 30.99
C GLY A 405 -38.05 -18.48 29.90
N ARG A 406 -38.48 -19.70 30.25
CA ARG A 406 -38.61 -20.82 29.29
C ARG A 406 -39.85 -20.69 28.42
N ASN A 407 -40.96 -20.24 28.99
CA ASN A 407 -42.27 -20.30 28.34
C ASN A 407 -43.06 -18.98 28.38
N GLY A 408 -42.55 -17.94 29.05
CA GLY A 408 -43.22 -16.64 29.16
C GLY A 408 -44.43 -16.64 30.10
N GLU A 409 -44.54 -17.64 31.00
CA GLU A 409 -45.63 -17.70 31.97
C GLU A 409 -45.37 -16.76 33.14
N VAL A 410 -46.25 -15.78 33.36
CA VAL A 410 -46.17 -14.87 34.50
C VAL A 410 -46.44 -15.65 35.81
N LYS A 411 -45.45 -15.70 36.69
CA LYS A 411 -45.50 -16.38 37.99
C LYS A 411 -45.96 -15.47 39.12
N GLY A 412 -45.75 -14.16 38.99
CA GLY A 412 -46.16 -13.20 40.02
C GLY A 412 -46.13 -11.77 39.52
N LEU A 413 -47.01 -10.95 40.11
CA LEU A 413 -46.99 -9.50 40.03
C LEU A 413 -47.00 -8.98 41.47
N TYR A 414 -45.97 -8.22 41.84
CA TYR A 414 -45.77 -7.73 43.20
C TYR A 414 -45.83 -6.21 43.19
N ASP A 415 -46.88 -5.67 43.78
CA ASP A 415 -47.04 -4.22 43.95
C ASP A 415 -46.23 -3.77 45.17
N LEU A 416 -45.16 -3.02 44.92
CA LEU A 416 -44.31 -2.47 45.96
C LEU A 416 -44.81 -1.10 46.47
N GLU A 417 -45.85 -0.52 45.86
CA GLU A 417 -46.37 0.78 46.25
C GLU A 417 -47.09 0.70 47.61
N THR A 418 -46.41 1.15 48.66
CA THR A 418 -47.07 1.41 49.94
C THR A 418 -46.58 2.72 50.53
N ALA A 419 -47.53 3.56 50.96
CA ALA A 419 -47.21 4.81 51.62
C ALA A 419 -46.78 4.55 53.06
N ILE A 420 -45.70 5.20 53.51
CA ILE A 420 -45.35 5.28 54.93
C ILE A 420 -46.02 6.54 55.47
N ASN A 421 -47.01 6.39 56.35
CA ASN A 421 -47.77 7.50 56.94
C ASN A 421 -48.25 8.52 55.88
N ASP A 422 -48.95 8.03 54.84
CA ASP A 422 -49.47 8.83 53.71
C ASP A 422 -48.40 9.49 52.80
N THR A 423 -47.12 9.20 53.01
CA THR A 423 -46.03 9.65 52.13
C THR A 423 -45.67 8.56 51.13
N ALA A 424 -45.67 8.91 49.83
CA ALA A 424 -45.35 7.98 48.75
C ALA A 424 -43.91 7.45 48.84
N VAL A 425 -43.76 6.16 48.52
CA VAL A 425 -42.48 5.45 48.39
C VAL A 425 -42.36 4.97 46.95
N THR A 426 -41.25 5.26 46.30
CA THR A 426 -41.01 4.90 44.89
C THR A 426 -39.78 3.99 44.79
N PRO A 427 -39.95 2.68 44.60
CA PRO A 427 -38.85 1.74 44.39
C PRO A 427 -37.99 2.12 43.17
N LEU A 428 -36.68 1.87 43.30
CA LEU A 428 -35.67 2.18 42.29
C LEU A 428 -34.92 0.95 41.81
N ALA A 429 -34.62 0.03 42.72
CA ALA A 429 -33.99 -1.24 42.42
C ALA A 429 -34.41 -2.26 43.47
N TYR A 430 -34.24 -3.54 43.14
CA TYR A 430 -34.66 -4.67 43.95
C TYR A 430 -33.65 -5.81 43.84
N LYS A 431 -33.76 -6.75 44.79
CA LYS A 431 -33.05 -8.04 44.80
C LYS A 431 -33.94 -9.13 45.36
N MET A 432 -34.01 -10.27 44.68
CA MET A 432 -34.74 -11.44 45.17
C MET A 432 -33.95 -12.12 46.29
N SER A 433 -34.63 -12.59 47.35
CA SER A 433 -33.98 -13.40 48.37
C SER A 433 -33.52 -14.75 47.79
N PRO A 434 -32.44 -15.36 48.31
CA PRO A 434 -31.96 -16.65 47.81
C PRO A 434 -33.03 -17.75 47.81
N ASP A 435 -33.88 -17.78 48.84
CA ASP A 435 -35.05 -18.66 48.97
C ASP A 435 -36.26 -18.32 48.08
N CYS A 436 -36.20 -17.24 47.29
CA CYS A 436 -37.28 -16.72 46.44
C CYS A 436 -38.60 -16.39 47.18
N THR A 437 -38.56 -16.10 48.48
CA THR A 437 -39.75 -15.78 49.29
C THR A 437 -39.94 -14.29 49.59
N ARG A 438 -38.89 -13.49 49.45
CA ARG A 438 -38.86 -12.07 49.79
C ARG A 438 -38.13 -11.27 48.73
N ILE A 439 -38.44 -9.98 48.66
CA ILE A 439 -37.79 -9.05 47.74
C ILE A 439 -37.28 -7.86 48.56
N ALA A 440 -35.97 -7.64 48.57
CA ALA A 440 -35.38 -6.44 49.11
C ALA A 440 -35.43 -5.34 48.05
N PHE A 441 -35.70 -4.10 48.42
CA PHE A 441 -35.70 -2.98 47.48
C PHE A 441 -35.20 -1.69 48.11
N LYS A 442 -34.63 -0.81 47.29
CA LYS A 442 -34.31 0.56 47.65
C LYS A 442 -35.31 1.51 47.01
N ALA A 443 -35.73 2.54 47.73
CA ALA A 443 -36.77 3.46 47.26
C ALA A 443 -36.52 4.91 47.67
N TYR A 444 -36.98 5.85 46.85
CA TYR A 444 -37.11 7.25 47.25
C TYR A 444 -38.25 7.41 48.25
N TYR A 445 -38.01 8.26 49.25
CA TYR A 445 -38.95 8.62 50.30
C TYR A 445 -38.97 10.13 50.49
N ASN A 446 -40.16 10.74 50.45
CA ASN A 446 -40.36 12.17 50.68
C ASN A 446 -39.52 13.09 49.76
N GLY A 447 -39.17 12.64 48.55
CA GLY A 447 -38.49 13.43 47.51
C GLY A 447 -36.99 13.70 47.72
N SER A 448 -36.49 13.65 48.96
CA SER A 448 -35.06 13.87 49.28
C SER A 448 -34.39 12.71 50.01
N ASN A 449 -35.16 11.88 50.69
CA ASN A 449 -34.64 10.80 51.53
C ASN A 449 -34.81 9.46 50.81
N ASN A 450 -34.18 8.43 51.36
CA ASN A 450 -34.24 7.07 50.85
C ASN A 450 -34.62 6.11 51.96
N VAL A 451 -35.20 4.97 51.58
CA VAL A 451 -35.51 3.86 52.49
C VAL A 451 -35.16 2.54 51.83
N ALA A 452 -34.76 1.56 52.63
CA ALA A 452 -34.72 0.16 52.24
C ALA A 452 -36.03 -0.50 52.68
N GLY A 453 -36.53 -1.44 51.89
CA GLY A 453 -37.74 -2.19 52.18
C GLY A 453 -37.57 -3.67 51.88
N ILE A 454 -38.40 -4.49 52.51
CA ILE A 454 -38.54 -5.92 52.23
C ILE A 454 -40.00 -6.22 52.00
N TYR A 455 -40.31 -6.85 50.88
CA TYR A 455 -41.62 -7.38 50.52
C TYR A 455 -41.66 -8.89 50.74
N GLU A 456 -42.60 -9.40 51.54
CA GLU A 456 -42.84 -10.84 51.69
C GLU A 456 -43.90 -11.33 50.71
N ILE A 457 -43.51 -12.22 49.81
CA ILE A 457 -44.34 -12.68 48.68
C ILE A 457 -45.60 -13.41 49.15
N ALA A 458 -45.48 -14.24 50.18
CA ALA A 458 -46.59 -15.06 50.65
C ALA A 458 -47.74 -14.24 51.27
N THR A 459 -47.43 -13.11 51.89
CA THR A 459 -48.41 -12.28 52.64
C THR A 459 -48.70 -10.95 51.97
N GLY A 460 -47.84 -10.49 51.05
CA GLY A 460 -47.86 -9.15 50.48
C GLY A 460 -47.46 -8.06 51.46
N LYS A 461 -46.87 -8.43 52.61
CA LYS A 461 -46.49 -7.47 53.66
C LYS A 461 -45.16 -6.81 53.33
N ILE A 462 -45.06 -5.52 53.65
CA ILE A 462 -43.84 -4.74 53.48
C ILE A 462 -43.33 -4.25 54.84
N TRP A 463 -42.02 -4.33 55.04
CA TRP A 463 -41.31 -3.66 56.13
C TRP A 463 -40.37 -2.62 55.55
N TYR A 464 -40.11 -1.58 56.34
CA TYR A 464 -39.21 -0.48 55.98
C TYR A 464 -38.12 -0.28 57.04
N SER A 465 -36.94 0.10 56.58
CA SER A 465 -35.83 0.53 57.44
C SER A 465 -36.08 1.92 58.04
N GLY A 466 -35.11 2.41 58.83
CA GLY A 466 -34.97 3.84 59.08
C GLY A 466 -34.72 4.64 57.80
N GLN A 467 -34.90 5.95 57.86
CA GLN A 467 -34.64 6.85 56.73
C GLN A 467 -33.14 7.09 56.55
N TYR A 468 -32.73 7.16 55.29
CA TYR A 468 -31.40 7.56 54.87
C TYR A 468 -31.44 8.94 54.23
N GLU A 469 -30.56 9.85 54.68
CA GLU A 469 -30.43 11.19 54.11
C GLU A 469 -29.69 11.18 52.76
N GLY A 470 -28.72 10.28 52.60
CA GLY A 470 -28.01 10.06 51.35
C GLY A 470 -28.72 9.07 50.43
N ARG A 471 -28.18 8.92 49.21
CA ARG A 471 -28.68 7.98 48.21
C ARG A 471 -28.22 6.57 48.56
N ILE A 472 -29.16 5.63 48.63
CA ILE A 472 -28.84 4.19 48.69
C ILE A 472 -28.24 3.78 47.34
N ARG A 473 -26.98 3.36 47.35
CA ARG A 473 -26.23 2.89 46.18
C ARG A 473 -26.63 1.47 45.83
N ASN A 474 -26.43 0.56 46.78
CA ASN A 474 -26.66 -0.86 46.60
C ASN A 474 -27.49 -1.40 47.76
N ILE A 475 -28.30 -2.40 47.45
CA ILE A 475 -28.98 -3.26 48.40
C ILE A 475 -28.73 -4.69 47.94
N GLU A 476 -28.35 -5.59 48.84
CA GLU A 476 -28.00 -6.97 48.49
C GLU A 476 -28.35 -7.93 49.61
N TRP A 477 -28.76 -9.15 49.28
CA TRP A 477 -28.93 -10.20 50.28
C TRP A 477 -27.57 -10.79 50.63
N ALA A 478 -27.13 -10.63 51.88
CA ALA A 478 -25.98 -11.39 52.36
C ALA A 478 -26.35 -12.87 52.48
N ASP A 479 -27.52 -13.15 53.05
CA ASP A 479 -28.14 -14.47 53.17
C ASP A 479 -29.64 -14.32 53.46
N ASP A 480 -30.37 -15.41 53.71
CA ASP A 480 -31.82 -15.37 53.99
C ASP A 480 -32.22 -14.53 55.23
N ASN A 481 -31.30 -14.21 56.13
CA ASN A 481 -31.57 -13.48 57.37
C ASN A 481 -30.93 -12.09 57.43
N ARG A 482 -30.03 -11.73 56.52
CA ARG A 482 -29.29 -10.47 56.54
C ARG A 482 -29.35 -9.77 55.18
N VAL A 483 -29.69 -8.48 55.21
CA VAL A 483 -29.67 -7.59 54.03
C VAL A 483 -28.62 -6.51 54.25
N MET A 484 -27.80 -6.29 53.24
CA MET A 484 -26.76 -5.26 53.21
C MET A 484 -27.28 -4.03 52.47
N VAL A 485 -27.01 -2.86 53.02
CA VAL A 485 -27.37 -1.56 52.41
C VAL A 485 -26.14 -0.68 52.41
N ALA A 486 -25.79 -0.12 51.26
CA ALA A 486 -24.76 0.91 51.16
C ALA A 486 -25.40 2.25 50.79
N CYS A 487 -25.14 3.28 51.59
CA CYS A 487 -25.73 4.60 51.42
C CYS A 487 -24.64 5.68 51.39
N SER A 488 -24.78 6.68 50.53
CA SER A 488 -23.89 7.84 50.58
C SER A 488 -24.03 8.59 51.92
N GLY A 489 -22.92 9.08 52.46
CA GLY A 489 -22.91 9.89 53.69
C GLY A 489 -23.47 11.30 53.50
N SER A 490 -23.44 11.81 52.28
CA SER A 490 -24.11 13.05 51.87
C SER A 490 -24.58 12.96 50.42
N SER A 491 -25.50 13.85 50.04
CA SER A 491 -25.90 14.07 48.64
C SER A 491 -25.09 15.17 47.95
N TYR A 492 -24.15 15.81 48.67
CA TYR A 492 -23.39 16.97 48.22
C TYR A 492 -21.91 16.84 48.57
N GLY A 493 -21.03 17.30 47.68
CA GLY A 493 -19.58 17.28 47.89
C GLY A 493 -18.92 15.96 47.55
N THR A 494 -19.47 15.20 46.60
CA THR A 494 -18.87 13.95 46.13
C THR A 494 -17.86 14.18 45.02
N SER A 495 -16.94 13.24 44.82
CA SER A 495 -16.09 13.22 43.63
C SER A 495 -16.95 13.13 42.37
N MET A 496 -16.60 13.90 41.35
CA MET A 496 -17.34 13.94 40.09
C MET A 496 -16.46 14.38 38.92
N SER A 497 -16.80 13.91 37.72
CA SER A 497 -16.22 14.41 36.47
C SER A 497 -17.29 15.15 35.67
N VAL A 498 -17.01 16.40 35.29
CA VAL A 498 -17.93 17.23 34.47
C VAL A 498 -17.12 18.03 33.46
N SER A 499 -17.48 17.91 32.18
CA SER A 499 -16.89 18.71 31.08
C SER A 499 -15.35 18.68 31.03
N GLY A 500 -14.76 17.51 31.30
CA GLY A 500 -13.31 17.30 31.31
C GLY A 500 -12.59 17.83 32.56
N VAL A 501 -13.32 18.27 33.59
CA VAL A 501 -12.76 18.62 34.91
C VAL A 501 -13.18 17.55 35.91
N THR A 502 -12.18 16.91 36.52
CA THR A 502 -12.37 15.99 37.64
C THR A 502 -12.22 16.74 38.95
N LEU A 503 -13.28 16.74 39.76
CA LEU A 503 -13.28 17.24 41.13
C LEU A 503 -13.21 16.03 42.06
N LEU A 504 -12.15 15.93 42.85
CA LEU A 504 -11.95 14.84 43.79
C LEU A 504 -12.20 15.32 45.22
N ASN A 505 -12.90 14.50 46.00
CA ASN A 505 -13.12 14.71 47.42
C ASN A 505 -13.08 13.36 48.16
N LYS A 506 -13.01 13.41 49.49
CA LYS A 506 -13.19 12.23 50.32
C LYS A 506 -14.68 11.93 50.44
N ASP A 507 -15.12 10.90 49.73
CA ASP A 507 -16.50 10.41 49.67
C ASP A 507 -16.79 9.40 50.77
N LEU A 508 -17.81 9.66 51.59
CA LEU A 508 -18.27 8.71 52.61
C LEU A 508 -19.38 7.81 52.03
N THR A 509 -19.23 6.51 52.21
CA THR A 509 -20.29 5.51 52.07
C THR A 509 -20.48 4.80 53.40
N VAL A 510 -21.72 4.77 53.89
CA VAL A 510 -22.11 4.03 55.11
C VAL A 510 -22.69 2.70 54.68
N ILE A 511 -22.06 1.62 55.14
CA ILE A 511 -22.50 0.24 54.94
C ILE A 511 -23.26 -0.20 56.19
N GLU A 512 -24.44 -0.76 56.03
CA GLU A 512 -25.26 -1.28 57.12
C GLU A 512 -25.67 -2.72 56.85
N CYS A 513 -25.62 -3.55 57.89
CA CYS A 513 -26.23 -4.88 57.91
C CYS A 513 -27.54 -4.81 58.70
N LEU A 514 -28.63 -5.21 58.06
CA LEU A 514 -29.99 -5.21 58.60
C LEU A 514 -30.46 -6.65 58.80
N ASP A 515 -31.21 -6.89 59.88
CA ASP A 515 -31.97 -8.14 60.03
C ASP A 515 -33.09 -8.17 58.99
N ALA A 516 -33.15 -9.23 58.18
CA ALA A 516 -34.08 -9.32 57.06
C ALA A 516 -35.55 -9.57 57.44
N LYS A 517 -35.85 -9.79 58.74
CA LYS A 517 -37.23 -9.97 59.22
C LYS A 517 -37.78 -8.71 59.86
N THR A 518 -36.92 -7.90 60.45
CA THR A 518 -37.32 -6.69 61.18
C THR A 518 -36.82 -5.39 60.54
N LEU A 519 -35.86 -5.45 59.61
CA LEU A 519 -35.07 -4.33 59.09
C LEU A 519 -34.38 -3.51 60.18
N THR A 520 -34.13 -4.11 61.36
CA THR A 520 -33.36 -3.46 62.41
C THR A 520 -31.87 -3.56 62.11
N LYS A 521 -31.16 -2.44 62.24
CA LYS A 521 -29.71 -2.38 62.08
C LYS A 521 -28.98 -3.26 63.10
N LYS A 522 -28.14 -4.18 62.62
CA LYS A 522 -27.22 -4.97 63.44
C LYS A 522 -25.93 -4.21 63.69
N TRP A 523 -25.34 -3.64 62.64
CA TRP A 523 -24.13 -2.83 62.70
C TRP A 523 -24.06 -1.83 61.54
N SER A 524 -23.13 -0.89 61.63
CA SER A 524 -22.85 0.15 60.63
C SER A 524 -21.33 0.29 60.48
N HIS A 525 -20.84 0.49 59.26
CA HIS A 525 -19.43 0.68 58.96
C HIS A 525 -19.25 1.83 57.96
N GLU A 526 -18.17 2.61 58.11
CA GLU A 526 -17.87 3.75 57.24
C GLU A 526 -16.74 3.39 56.27
N LEU A 527 -17.03 3.46 54.97
CA LEU A 527 -16.06 3.31 53.89
C LEU A 527 -15.81 4.67 53.24
N TYR A 528 -14.55 4.96 52.92
CA TYR A 528 -14.18 6.19 52.23
C TYR A 528 -13.53 5.90 50.88
N SER A 529 -13.97 6.61 49.83
CA SER A 529 -13.34 6.62 48.51
C SER A 529 -12.83 8.02 48.18
N THR A 530 -11.87 8.11 47.27
CA THR A 530 -11.26 9.39 46.85
C THR A 530 -11.31 9.62 45.35
N GLU A 531 -11.74 8.62 44.58
CA GLU A 531 -11.97 8.72 43.15
C GLU A 531 -13.44 8.92 42.77
N VAL A 532 -13.67 9.30 41.51
CA VAL A 532 -15.02 9.37 40.94
C VAL A 532 -15.68 7.99 41.02
N ILE A 533 -16.79 7.88 41.75
CA ILE A 533 -17.51 6.62 41.94
C ILE A 533 -18.21 6.25 40.63
N LEU A 534 -17.59 5.36 39.85
CA LEU A 534 -18.13 4.82 38.60
C LEU A 534 -18.79 3.45 38.81
N GLY A 535 -18.33 2.69 39.81
CA GLY A 535 -18.96 1.45 40.24
C GLY A 535 -19.05 1.35 41.77
N SER A 536 -20.04 0.59 42.22
CA SER A 536 -20.13 0.08 43.58
C SER A 536 -21.03 -1.14 43.61
N ASP A 537 -20.62 -2.21 44.31
CA ASP A 537 -21.50 -3.36 44.55
C ASP A 537 -21.04 -4.21 45.74
N PHE A 538 -21.95 -5.08 46.20
CA PHE A 538 -21.69 -6.10 47.20
C PHE A 538 -21.35 -7.46 46.56
N MET A 539 -20.50 -8.24 47.22
CA MET A 539 -20.27 -9.66 46.92
C MET A 539 -20.26 -10.45 48.23
N PRO A 540 -21.34 -11.19 48.54
CA PRO A 540 -21.37 -12.09 49.69
C PRO A 540 -20.33 -13.21 49.57
N ILE A 541 -19.49 -13.38 50.59
CA ILE A 541 -18.48 -14.45 50.69
C ILE A 541 -18.93 -15.40 51.81
N LEU A 542 -19.95 -16.20 51.48
CA LEU A 542 -20.70 -16.98 52.48
C LEU A 542 -19.89 -18.07 53.16
N GLN A 543 -18.90 -18.63 52.48
CA GLN A 543 -18.02 -19.67 53.03
C GLN A 543 -17.26 -19.19 54.28
N ASP A 544 -16.94 -17.89 54.34
CA ASP A 544 -16.19 -17.27 55.42
C ASP A 544 -17.05 -16.33 56.29
N ASN A 545 -18.38 -16.32 56.09
CA ASN A 545 -19.31 -15.41 56.76
C ASN A 545 -18.93 -13.93 56.59
N GLN A 546 -18.53 -13.57 55.37
CA GLN A 546 -18.02 -12.25 55.02
C GLN A 546 -18.83 -11.61 53.88
N VAL A 547 -18.62 -10.32 53.68
CA VAL A 547 -19.11 -9.59 52.50
C VAL A 547 -18.05 -8.62 52.03
N ALA A 548 -17.72 -8.67 50.75
CA ALA A 548 -16.93 -7.64 50.10
C ALA A 548 -17.85 -6.51 49.62
N TYR A 549 -17.40 -5.28 49.75
CA TYR A 549 -18.05 -4.11 49.15
C TYR A 549 -17.00 -3.17 48.60
N PHE A 550 -17.17 -2.80 47.32
CA PHE A 550 -16.36 -1.76 46.70
C PHE A 550 -17.19 -0.53 46.39
N CYS A 551 -16.54 0.63 46.36
CA CYS A 551 -17.11 1.90 45.95
C CYS A 551 -16.00 2.83 45.46
N GLY A 552 -16.07 3.24 44.19
CA GLY A 552 -14.98 3.99 43.56
C GLY A 552 -13.69 3.17 43.59
N ASN A 553 -12.59 3.75 44.08
CA ASN A 553 -11.29 3.10 44.17
C ASN A 553 -11.09 2.19 45.39
N THR A 554 -12.02 2.18 46.35
CA THR A 554 -11.84 1.47 47.62
C THR A 554 -12.69 0.21 47.67
N SER A 555 -12.15 -0.86 48.25
CA SER A 555 -12.89 -2.08 48.58
C SER A 555 -12.53 -2.61 49.97
N GLU A 556 -13.50 -3.13 50.69
CA GLU A 556 -13.28 -3.78 51.99
C GLU A 556 -14.01 -5.12 52.09
N ILE A 557 -13.40 -6.07 52.79
CA ILE A 557 -14.01 -7.35 53.16
C ILE A 557 -14.38 -7.29 54.64
N LEU A 558 -15.68 -7.36 54.92
CA LEU A 558 -16.26 -7.17 56.25
C LEU A 558 -16.78 -8.48 56.82
N ASP A 559 -16.62 -8.70 58.12
CA ASP A 559 -17.32 -9.76 58.86
C ASP A 559 -18.82 -9.47 58.93
N LEU A 560 -19.66 -10.42 58.52
CA LEU A 560 -21.11 -10.19 58.45
C LEU A 560 -21.80 -10.03 59.81
N ASP A 561 -21.18 -10.47 60.91
CA ASP A 561 -21.78 -10.39 62.25
C ASP A 561 -21.38 -9.13 63.01
N THR A 562 -20.17 -8.64 62.82
CA THR A 562 -19.60 -7.50 63.56
C THR A 562 -19.46 -6.24 62.73
N GLY A 563 -19.35 -6.36 61.40
CA GLY A 563 -19.06 -5.25 60.49
C GLY A 563 -17.62 -4.77 60.53
N LEU A 564 -16.73 -5.50 61.21
CA LEU A 564 -15.30 -5.16 61.25
C LEU A 564 -14.62 -5.58 59.94
N PRO A 565 -13.75 -4.73 59.36
CA PRO A 565 -12.99 -5.09 58.18
C PRO A 565 -11.88 -6.08 58.52
N TYR A 566 -11.80 -7.16 57.74
CA TYR A 566 -10.61 -8.03 57.70
C TYR A 566 -9.53 -7.41 56.83
N TYR A 567 -9.94 -6.79 55.72
CA TYR A 567 -9.06 -6.21 54.74
C TYR A 567 -9.63 -4.93 54.16
N SER A 568 -8.73 -4.01 53.82
CA SER A 568 -9.10 -2.73 53.22
C SER A 568 -8.10 -2.37 52.12
N TYR A 569 -8.65 -2.10 50.95
CA TYR A 569 -7.92 -2.00 49.69
C TYR A 569 -8.22 -0.65 49.02
N ASP A 570 -7.18 -0.01 48.50
CA ASP A 570 -7.29 1.14 47.60
C ASP A 570 -6.59 0.79 46.29
N ALA A 571 -7.38 0.61 45.23
CA ALA A 571 -6.90 0.25 43.90
C ALA A 571 -6.24 1.43 43.16
N ASN A 572 -6.28 2.65 43.71
CA ASN A 572 -5.85 3.92 43.11
C ASN A 572 -6.59 4.34 41.83
N SER A 573 -7.51 3.51 41.36
CA SER A 573 -8.35 3.72 40.19
C SER A 573 -9.74 3.16 40.49
N SER A 574 -10.78 3.72 39.90
CA SER A 574 -12.14 3.29 40.20
C SER A 574 -12.38 1.87 39.75
N ILE A 575 -12.89 1.05 40.66
CA ILE A 575 -13.28 -0.33 40.39
C ILE A 575 -14.62 -0.30 39.65
N ILE A 576 -14.74 -1.14 38.61
CA ILE A 576 -15.94 -1.29 37.78
C ILE A 576 -16.49 -2.72 37.77
N ASP A 577 -15.67 -3.71 38.12
CA ASP A 577 -16.08 -5.10 38.30
C ASP A 577 -15.43 -5.67 39.57
N MET A 578 -16.18 -6.50 40.29
CA MET A 578 -15.72 -7.31 41.41
C MET A 578 -16.32 -8.70 41.26
N SER A 579 -15.49 -9.73 41.16
CA SER A 579 -15.97 -11.12 41.10
C SER A 579 -14.97 -12.12 41.69
N ASP A 580 -15.48 -13.25 42.17
CA ASP A 580 -14.71 -14.44 42.57
C ASP A 580 -14.84 -15.48 41.44
N ARG A 581 -13.76 -15.68 40.69
CA ARG A 581 -13.79 -16.48 39.45
C ARG A 581 -12.96 -17.75 39.52
N ASP A 582 -11.95 -17.79 40.37
CA ASP A 582 -11.22 -19.01 40.70
C ASP A 582 -11.93 -19.82 41.80
N GLY A 583 -12.97 -19.25 42.42
CA GLY A 583 -13.80 -19.90 43.41
C GLY A 583 -13.08 -20.09 44.74
N ASP A 584 -12.06 -19.27 44.99
CA ASP A 584 -11.30 -19.30 46.23
C ASP A 584 -11.96 -18.44 47.33
N GLY A 585 -13.00 -17.68 46.98
CA GLY A 585 -13.76 -16.78 47.85
C GLY A 585 -13.27 -15.35 47.84
N TRP A 586 -12.14 -15.05 47.20
CA TRP A 586 -11.54 -13.73 47.22
C TRP A 586 -11.99 -12.91 46.00
N PRO A 587 -12.27 -11.61 46.22
CA PRO A 587 -12.62 -10.73 45.12
C PRO A 587 -11.40 -10.43 44.26
N ILE A 588 -11.57 -10.58 42.96
CA ILE A 588 -10.73 -10.01 41.92
C ILE A 588 -11.45 -8.78 41.37
N TYR A 589 -10.71 -7.71 41.14
CA TYR A 589 -11.25 -6.43 40.69
C TYR A 589 -10.70 -6.06 39.32
N ILE A 590 -11.51 -5.34 38.54
CA ILE A 590 -11.05 -4.63 37.34
C ILE A 590 -11.35 -3.15 37.49
N THR A 591 -10.37 -2.31 37.15
CA THR A 591 -10.48 -0.85 37.27
C THR A 591 -10.71 -0.17 35.93
N THR A 592 -11.13 1.10 35.97
CA THR A 592 -11.32 1.96 34.79
C THR A 592 -10.04 2.16 33.99
N ASP A 593 -8.88 2.08 34.62
CA ASP A 593 -7.57 2.21 33.96
C ASP A 593 -7.06 0.87 33.38
N GLY A 594 -7.93 -0.14 33.29
CA GLY A 594 -7.59 -1.42 32.67
C GLY A 594 -6.73 -2.34 33.53
N GLN A 595 -6.77 -2.16 34.85
CA GLN A 595 -5.96 -2.94 35.77
C GLN A 595 -6.73 -4.14 36.30
N LEU A 596 -6.08 -5.30 36.31
CA LEU A 596 -6.52 -6.48 37.05
C LEU A 596 -5.89 -6.44 38.45
N VAL A 597 -6.74 -6.32 39.47
CA VAL A 597 -6.32 -6.10 40.85
C VAL A 597 -6.81 -7.24 41.72
N SER A 598 -5.94 -7.78 42.57
CA SER A 598 -6.30 -8.84 43.52
C SER A 598 -5.68 -8.60 44.90
N PRO A 599 -6.37 -8.98 45.98
CA PRO A 599 -5.80 -9.01 47.33
C PRO A 599 -4.49 -9.80 47.38
N TYR A 600 -3.50 -9.29 48.12
CA TYR A 600 -2.24 -9.99 48.33
C TYR A 600 -1.86 -10.08 49.82
N PRO A 601 -2.69 -10.78 50.64
CA PRO A 601 -2.61 -10.74 52.10
C PRO A 601 -1.29 -11.29 52.67
N SER A 602 -0.54 -12.08 51.89
CA SER A 602 0.78 -12.58 52.30
C SER A 602 1.82 -11.47 52.55
N ILE A 603 1.64 -10.29 51.95
CA ILE A 603 2.48 -9.10 52.19
C ILE A 603 1.91 -8.22 53.31
N GLY A 604 0.58 -8.09 53.39
CA GLY A 604 -0.11 -7.34 54.44
C GLY A 604 -1.59 -7.12 54.15
N GLU A 605 -2.32 -6.61 55.15
CA GLU A 605 -3.79 -6.44 55.13
C GLU A 605 -4.29 -5.36 54.14
N HIS A 606 -3.38 -4.54 53.61
CA HIS A 606 -3.66 -3.51 52.61
C HIS A 606 -2.94 -3.76 51.27
N ALA A 607 -2.28 -4.90 51.12
CA ALA A 607 -1.48 -5.19 49.94
C ALA A 607 -2.36 -5.69 48.79
N LEU A 608 -2.10 -5.15 47.60
CA LEU A 608 -2.73 -5.52 46.35
C LEU A 608 -1.68 -5.96 45.34
N SER A 609 -2.00 -6.97 44.54
CA SER A 609 -1.33 -7.27 43.29
C SER A 609 -2.06 -6.49 42.18
N VAL A 610 -1.31 -5.80 41.33
CA VAL A 610 -1.84 -4.99 40.23
C VAL A 610 -1.13 -5.39 38.95
N LEU A 611 -1.90 -5.79 37.95
CA LEU A 611 -1.45 -6.12 36.60
C LEU A 611 -2.13 -5.16 35.61
N ASN A 612 -1.38 -4.59 34.67
CA ASN A 612 -1.93 -3.72 33.63
C ASN A 612 -2.13 -4.56 32.37
N GLU A 613 -3.34 -5.05 32.17
CA GLU A 613 -3.64 -6.07 31.15
C GLU A 613 -4.63 -5.55 30.09
N PHE A 614 -5.46 -4.55 30.43
CA PHE A 614 -6.52 -4.06 29.56
C PHE A 614 -6.28 -2.59 29.16
N THR A 615 -7.01 -2.16 28.13
CA THR A 615 -7.09 -0.75 27.75
C THR A 615 -7.73 0.09 28.86
N ASP A 616 -7.53 1.42 28.80
CA ASP A 616 -8.04 2.37 29.78
C ASP A 616 -9.47 2.84 29.44
N ASN A 617 -10.03 3.71 30.29
CA ASN A 617 -11.36 4.30 30.15
C ASN A 617 -12.49 3.26 30.07
N LEU A 618 -12.35 2.17 30.84
CA LEU A 618 -13.35 1.11 30.89
C LEU A 618 -14.59 1.54 31.67
N ASP A 619 -15.77 1.23 31.16
CA ASP A 619 -17.06 1.48 31.82
C ASP A 619 -17.83 0.19 32.14
N LYS A 620 -17.54 -0.90 31.43
CA LYS A 620 -18.19 -2.20 31.60
C LYS A 620 -17.26 -3.36 31.27
N VAL A 621 -17.35 -4.40 32.09
CA VAL A 621 -16.62 -5.65 31.92
C VAL A 621 -17.56 -6.83 32.07
N GLN A 622 -17.36 -7.87 31.26
CA GLN A 622 -17.88 -9.21 31.55
C GLN A 622 -16.79 -10.27 31.40
N ILE A 623 -16.74 -11.19 32.35
CA ILE A 623 -15.75 -12.25 32.41
C ILE A 623 -16.45 -13.60 32.17
N ASN A 624 -15.92 -14.40 31.25
CA ASN A 624 -16.29 -15.79 31.01
C ASN A 624 -15.05 -16.57 30.52
N ASN A 625 -15.07 -17.19 29.33
CA ASN A 625 -13.92 -17.81 28.65
C ASN A 625 -12.82 -16.80 28.21
N GLY A 626 -12.59 -15.76 29.00
CA GLY A 626 -11.78 -14.57 28.76
C GLY A 626 -12.49 -13.32 29.27
N VAL A 627 -11.91 -12.15 28.99
CA VAL A 627 -12.38 -10.87 29.52
C VAL A 627 -12.88 -10.00 28.37
N TYR A 628 -14.12 -9.53 28.47
CA TYR A 628 -14.74 -8.67 27.49
C TYR A 628 -14.88 -7.30 28.13
N VAL A 629 -14.27 -6.30 27.54
CA VAL A 629 -14.27 -4.94 28.05
C VAL A 629 -14.88 -3.98 27.05
N HIS A 630 -15.51 -2.94 27.57
CA HIS A 630 -16.02 -1.82 26.80
C HIS A 630 -15.43 -0.53 27.36
N GLN A 631 -15.09 0.40 26.47
CA GLN A 631 -14.61 1.73 26.81
C GLN A 631 -15.78 2.71 26.72
N ASP A 632 -15.83 3.70 27.61
CA ASP A 632 -16.89 4.72 27.58
C ASP A 632 -16.99 5.39 26.20
N PHE A 633 -18.22 5.54 25.69
CA PHE A 633 -18.54 6.01 24.34
C PHE A 633 -17.84 5.27 23.18
N SER A 634 -17.62 3.95 23.32
CA SER A 634 -17.04 3.12 22.27
C SER A 634 -18.10 2.40 21.43
N SER A 635 -17.74 2.10 20.18
CA SER A 635 -18.52 1.21 19.30
C SER A 635 -17.96 -0.22 19.26
N ASP A 636 -16.95 -0.49 20.07
CA ASP A 636 -16.19 -1.74 20.10
C ASP A 636 -16.24 -2.39 21.49
N ILE A 637 -16.53 -3.69 21.55
CA ILE A 637 -16.23 -4.57 22.68
C ILE A 637 -14.91 -5.27 22.37
N ILE A 638 -13.92 -5.15 23.26
CA ILE A 638 -12.62 -5.80 23.11
C ILE A 638 -12.64 -7.10 23.90
N TYR A 639 -12.34 -8.21 23.23
CA TYR A 639 -12.17 -9.52 23.85
C TYR A 639 -10.69 -9.82 24.06
N TYR A 640 -10.33 -9.98 25.33
CA TYR A 640 -9.05 -10.45 25.79
C TYR A 640 -9.12 -11.96 26.06
N GLY A 641 -8.31 -12.72 25.32
CA GLY A 641 -8.19 -14.16 25.52
C GLY A 641 -7.21 -14.49 26.64
N LEU A 642 -7.43 -15.62 27.30
CA LEU A 642 -6.50 -16.17 28.29
C LEU A 642 -5.56 -17.19 27.60
N HIS A 643 -4.29 -17.19 27.99
CA HIS A 643 -3.26 -18.11 27.48
C HIS A 643 -3.11 -18.06 25.95
N VAL A 644 -3.27 -16.87 25.36
CA VAL A 644 -3.12 -16.67 23.92
C VAL A 644 -1.64 -16.79 23.54
N GLY A 645 -1.33 -17.63 22.57
CA GLY A 645 0.04 -17.84 22.10
C GLY A 645 0.08 -18.68 20.84
N ASP A 646 1.26 -19.20 20.52
CA ASP A 646 1.45 -20.11 19.39
C ASP A 646 1.01 -21.54 19.76
N ASP A 647 -0.14 -21.97 19.22
CA ASP A 647 -0.69 -23.32 19.40
C ASP A 647 0.23 -24.43 18.85
N GLU A 648 1.20 -24.10 17.98
CA GLU A 648 2.20 -25.03 17.45
C GLU A 648 3.47 -25.11 18.33
N TRP A 649 3.50 -24.41 19.47
CA TRP A 649 4.63 -24.46 20.40
C TRP A 649 4.90 -25.89 20.87
N LYS A 650 6.17 -26.30 20.79
CA LYS A 650 6.66 -27.58 21.29
C LYS A 650 7.73 -27.33 22.32
N GLU A 651 7.53 -27.90 23.51
CA GLU A 651 8.56 -27.93 24.55
C GLU A 651 9.81 -28.63 24.01
N ILE A 652 10.94 -27.92 24.04
CA ILE A 652 12.23 -28.49 23.67
C ILE A 652 12.79 -29.14 24.94
N ASP A 653 13.12 -30.44 24.88
CA ASP A 653 13.76 -31.17 25.99
C ASP A 653 14.97 -30.37 26.51
N GLU A 654 15.02 -30.10 27.82
CA GLU A 654 16.12 -29.34 28.44
C GLU A 654 17.51 -29.96 28.20
N ASN A 655 17.55 -31.24 27.80
CA ASN A 655 18.79 -31.96 27.47
C ASN A 655 19.23 -31.80 26.01
N LEU A 656 18.44 -31.16 25.15
CA LEU A 656 18.74 -30.97 23.73
C LEU A 656 19.82 -29.89 23.58
N LYS A 657 20.96 -30.26 22.98
CA LYS A 657 22.05 -29.30 22.76
C LYS A 657 21.63 -28.30 21.67
N ILE A 658 21.90 -27.01 21.87
CA ILE A 658 21.64 -25.93 20.90
C ILE A 658 22.18 -26.27 19.48
N SER A 659 23.27 -27.04 19.39
CA SER A 659 23.85 -27.50 18.12
C SER A 659 22.94 -28.44 17.31
N GLU A 660 22.00 -29.12 17.95
CA GLU A 660 21.06 -30.06 17.32
C GLU A 660 19.80 -29.34 16.81
N LEU A 661 19.46 -28.17 17.38
CA LEU A 661 18.34 -27.31 16.94
C LEU A 661 18.65 -26.51 15.67
N LEU A 662 19.92 -26.17 15.42
CA LEU A 662 20.34 -25.36 14.27
C LEU A 662 20.49 -26.16 12.95
N ASN A 663 20.31 -27.48 12.99
CA ASN A 663 20.49 -28.40 11.85
C ASN A 663 19.18 -28.94 11.25
N ASN A 664 18.02 -28.55 11.80
CA ASN A 664 16.69 -28.77 11.23
C ASN A 664 16.07 -27.43 10.85
#